data_AF-A0A1J3H190-F1
#
_entry.id   AF-A0A1J3H190-F1
#
_cell.length_a   1.000
_cell.length_b   1.000
_cell.length_c   1.000
_cell.angle_alpha   90.00
_cell.angle_beta   90.00
_cell.angle_gamma   90.00
#
_symmetry.space_group_name_H-M   'P 1'
#
loop_
_entity.id
_entity.type
_entity.pdbx_description
1 polymer ?
#
loop_
_entity_poly.entity_id
_entity_poly.type
_entity_poly.pdbx_seq_one_letter_code
_entity_poly.pdbx_strand_id
1 'polypeptide(L)'
;TNDEFDALLDLVSSRGSHEIYNYQHQSTGLTPLMVFAGKGLISDVCMLLSLGADWNLKSKDGLTALELAEAENQLEAAQIIREHAQNCQSNSQQAQQLLDKYMATINPEQVDVSLIQQLMRKICGDSEDGAILVFLPGWDDINKTRQKLLDNPFFSQSTKFDIICLHSMVPAGEQKKVFTRPPRGCRKIVLATNIAESAVTIDDVVYVIDSGRMKEKSYDPYNNVSTLQSSWVSKANAKQREGRAGRCQPGICYHLYSRLRAASMPEFKVPEIKRMPVEELCLQVKILDPNCNTNDFLQKLLDPPVDQSIANAVSILQDIGALTPEEELTELGEKFGHLPVHPLISKMLFFAVLVNCLDPALTLACAADYKEPFTMPMSPVEKQKAAVAKLELASLCGGDSDHLAVVAAFECWRNAKERGLSAEFCSQYFVSPSAMKMLDQMRSQLESELKRHGIIPGDISSCSQNSRDPGILRAVLAVGLYPMVGRLCPSFGNNRRSLVETASGAKVRVHSLSNNFNLSSRKYDESLVVFDEITRGDGGMHIRNCTVVRDLPLLLVSTEIAVAPTGSVDADDSDDEEDEEDEETGEEEEEEGDTSNEDGVDIHKAESRRGQKMMSSPENSVKLIVDRWLPFNTTALEVAQMYILRERLTASILFKVRHPRVNLPPHLGASMYAIACILSYDGHAGLSSPSQSMGPKHSRSEMYDTGGWEEKPNSFLNALFWSMSLKENKPSSSHANRYRQHDFNAAPTEAASSMHREQNNKQRKPKSANNADSGKRREKMLVNHTYGIHQPQAASTANQSKHKPANSSGLGNKKENMPSDQSYGNQQPNTAPREAAASIAKHQSSKKIKSRAPNNSDSGKKKDMYVPKIDLHKRQREDKPEHKGNA
;
A
#
# COMPACT_ATOMS: atom_id res chain seq x y z
N THR A 1 -13.13 22.81 61.40
CA THR A 1 -12.28 23.71 62.21
C THR A 1 -11.15 24.25 61.34
N ASN A 2 -10.16 24.97 61.88
CA ASN A 2 -9.02 25.44 61.07
C ASN A 2 -8.16 24.27 60.57
N ASP A 3 -8.07 23.19 61.35
CA ASP A 3 -7.26 22.00 61.05
C ASP A 3 -7.65 21.30 59.73
N GLU A 4 -8.91 21.46 59.31
CA GLU A 4 -9.43 20.96 58.02
C GLU A 4 -9.01 21.84 56.83
N PHE A 5 -8.69 23.12 57.06
CA PHE A 5 -8.25 24.06 56.03
C PHE A 5 -6.76 23.94 55.74
N ASP A 6 -5.92 23.77 56.76
CA ASP A 6 -4.48 23.58 56.58
C ASP A 6 -4.19 22.30 55.77
N ALA A 7 -4.95 21.23 56.04
CA ALA A 7 -4.92 19.99 55.25
C ALA A 7 -5.38 20.20 53.78
N LEU A 8 -6.28 21.15 53.53
CA LEU A 8 -6.73 21.49 52.17
C LEU A 8 -5.70 22.36 51.43
N LEU A 9 -5.03 23.29 52.12
CA LEU A 9 -3.88 24.02 51.57
C LEU A 9 -2.75 23.07 51.19
N ASP A 10 -2.39 22.13 52.07
CA ASP A 10 -1.31 21.17 51.84
C ASP A 10 -1.65 20.20 50.69
N LEU A 11 -2.91 19.78 50.57
CA LEU A 11 -3.39 18.98 49.42
C LEU A 11 -3.29 19.76 48.10
N VAL A 12 -3.75 21.02 48.07
CA VAL A 12 -3.69 21.90 46.89
C VAL A 12 -2.23 22.17 46.48
N SER A 13 -1.35 22.41 47.46
CA SER A 13 0.05 22.77 47.23
C SER A 13 0.94 21.57 46.86
N SER A 14 0.63 20.36 47.35
CA SER A 14 1.45 19.16 47.13
C SER A 14 1.02 18.29 45.93
N ARG A 15 -0.27 18.36 45.52
CA ARG A 15 -0.84 17.47 44.48
C ARG A 15 -1.82 18.17 43.52
N GLY A 16 -1.71 19.48 43.38
CA GLY A 16 -2.64 20.31 42.60
C GLY A 16 -2.94 19.79 41.18
N SER A 17 -4.20 19.40 40.97
CA SER A 17 -4.77 19.07 39.66
C SER A 17 -6.03 19.92 39.42
N HIS A 18 -6.45 20.06 38.16
CA HIS A 18 -7.63 20.86 37.79
C HIS A 18 -8.93 20.34 38.43
N GLU A 19 -9.00 19.06 38.81
CA GLU A 19 -10.13 18.48 39.53
C GLU A 19 -10.14 18.85 41.02
N ILE A 20 -8.96 19.06 41.62
CA ILE A 20 -8.80 19.42 43.05
C ILE A 20 -9.07 20.91 43.27
N TYR A 21 -8.53 21.80 42.42
CA TYR A 21 -8.76 23.26 42.53
C TYR A 21 -10.24 23.63 42.38
N ASN A 22 -10.98 22.85 41.60
CA ASN A 22 -12.38 23.09 41.24
C ASN A 22 -13.35 22.12 41.94
N TYR A 23 -12.89 21.35 42.93
CA TYR A 23 -13.73 20.41 43.66
C TYR A 23 -14.86 21.14 44.39
N GLN A 24 -16.11 20.84 44.02
CA GLN A 24 -17.29 21.35 44.71
C GLN A 24 -17.67 20.43 45.87
N HIS A 25 -17.65 20.98 47.09
CA HIS A 25 -17.98 20.24 48.30
C HIS A 25 -19.42 19.66 48.26
N GLN A 26 -19.57 18.35 48.45
CA GLN A 26 -20.82 17.62 48.13
C GLN A 26 -22.08 18.17 48.83
N SER A 27 -21.99 18.71 50.05
CA SER A 27 -23.16 19.26 50.75
C SER A 27 -23.47 20.72 50.37
N THR A 28 -22.47 21.59 50.17
CA THR A 28 -22.64 23.04 49.99
C THR A 28 -22.36 23.57 48.58
N GLY A 29 -21.66 22.82 47.72
CA GLY A 29 -21.22 23.24 46.39
C GLY A 29 -20.02 24.21 46.39
N LEU A 30 -19.46 24.55 47.55
CA LEU A 30 -18.33 25.47 47.67
C LEU A 30 -17.04 24.88 47.10
N THR A 31 -16.26 25.70 46.39
CA THR A 31 -14.90 25.38 45.91
C THR A 31 -13.83 25.94 46.86
N PRO A 32 -12.57 25.47 46.81
CA PRO A 32 -11.45 26.09 47.51
C PRO A 32 -11.37 27.61 47.30
N LEU A 33 -11.51 28.06 46.04
CA LEU A 33 -11.47 29.48 45.68
C LEU A 33 -12.59 30.28 46.36
N MET A 34 -13.82 29.77 46.42
CA MET A 34 -14.94 30.42 47.10
C MET A 34 -14.67 30.63 48.60
N VAL A 35 -14.11 29.62 49.29
CA VAL A 35 -13.94 29.70 50.74
C VAL A 35 -12.75 30.59 51.13
N PHE A 36 -11.67 30.61 50.35
CA PHE A 36 -10.58 31.56 50.56
C PHE A 36 -10.96 32.99 50.18
N ALA A 37 -11.79 33.18 49.16
CA ALA A 37 -12.35 34.48 48.79
C ALA A 37 -13.25 35.06 49.89
N GLY A 38 -14.22 34.28 50.41
CA GLY A 38 -15.08 34.69 51.52
C GLY A 38 -14.34 34.90 52.85
N LYS A 39 -13.18 34.25 53.05
CA LYS A 39 -12.30 34.48 54.22
C LYS A 39 -11.27 35.60 54.04
N GLY A 40 -11.16 36.21 52.86
CA GLY A 40 -10.18 37.27 52.59
C GLY A 40 -8.72 36.78 52.53
N LEU A 41 -8.46 35.49 52.28
CA LEU A 41 -7.09 34.96 52.20
C LEU A 41 -6.45 35.28 50.84
N ILE A 42 -6.00 36.53 50.70
CA ILE A 42 -5.52 37.11 49.44
C ILE A 42 -4.43 36.28 48.76
N SER A 43 -3.46 35.77 49.52
CA SER A 43 -2.35 34.98 48.96
C SER A 43 -2.85 33.68 48.31
N ASP A 44 -3.82 33.01 48.93
CA ASP A 44 -4.36 31.73 48.47
C ASP A 44 -5.36 31.90 47.33
N VAL A 45 -6.10 33.01 47.33
CA VAL A 45 -6.91 33.45 46.18
C VAL A 45 -6.01 33.73 44.96
N CYS A 46 -4.94 34.50 45.12
CA CYS A 46 -3.95 34.74 44.06
C CYS A 46 -3.31 33.44 43.56
N MET A 47 -2.95 32.53 44.48
CA MET A 47 -2.39 31.21 44.15
C MET A 47 -3.38 30.40 43.31
N LEU A 48 -4.62 30.19 43.77
CA LEU A 48 -5.62 29.40 43.04
C LEU A 48 -5.98 30.00 41.67
N LEU A 49 -6.10 31.32 41.57
CA LEU A 49 -6.31 32.00 40.28
C LEU A 49 -5.12 31.79 39.32
N SER A 50 -3.89 31.80 39.83
CA SER A 50 -2.69 31.50 39.03
C SER A 50 -2.60 30.03 38.59
N LEU A 51 -3.18 29.12 39.38
CA LEU A 51 -3.28 27.68 39.11
C LEU A 51 -4.50 27.30 38.24
N GLY A 52 -5.34 28.26 37.86
CA GLY A 52 -6.47 28.05 36.95
C GLY A 52 -7.77 27.55 37.61
N ALA A 53 -8.03 27.94 38.86
CA ALA A 53 -9.34 27.72 39.48
C ALA A 53 -10.45 28.54 38.78
N ASP A 54 -11.60 27.91 38.50
CA ASP A 54 -12.72 28.53 37.81
C ASP A 54 -13.56 29.39 38.76
N TRP A 55 -13.49 30.69 38.55
CA TRP A 55 -14.21 31.72 39.28
C TRP A 55 -15.70 31.83 38.89
N ASN A 56 -16.15 31.16 37.82
CA ASN A 56 -17.55 31.14 37.37
C ASN A 56 -18.40 30.05 38.02
N LEU A 57 -17.78 29.08 38.70
CA LEU A 57 -18.49 28.06 39.46
C LEU A 57 -19.37 28.73 40.53
N LYS A 58 -20.51 28.10 40.85
CA LYS A 58 -21.50 28.59 41.82
C LYS A 58 -21.75 27.57 42.93
N SER A 59 -21.91 28.06 44.17
CA SER A 59 -22.38 27.25 45.30
C SER A 59 -23.82 26.77 45.06
N LYS A 60 -24.34 25.89 45.92
CA LYS A 60 -25.76 25.49 45.84
C LYS A 60 -26.73 26.65 46.11
N ASP A 61 -26.27 27.68 46.82
CA ASP A 61 -26.98 28.93 47.07
C ASP A 61 -26.88 29.92 45.88
N GLY A 62 -26.19 29.52 44.80
CA GLY A 62 -26.08 30.26 43.55
C GLY A 62 -24.94 31.28 43.50
N LEU A 63 -24.12 31.40 44.55
CA LEU A 63 -23.07 32.41 44.67
C LEU A 63 -21.73 31.94 44.09
N THR A 64 -21.06 32.81 43.33
CA THR A 64 -19.67 32.65 42.86
C THR A 64 -18.66 33.06 43.94
N ALA A 65 -17.37 32.81 43.69
CA ALA A 65 -16.30 33.27 44.57
C ALA A 65 -16.24 34.81 44.70
N LEU A 66 -16.62 35.55 43.65
CA LEU A 66 -16.72 37.00 43.69
C LEU A 66 -17.90 37.46 44.57
N GLU A 67 -19.10 36.91 44.33
CA GLU A 67 -20.31 37.23 45.08
C GLU A 67 -20.17 36.87 46.58
N LEU A 68 -19.41 35.82 46.92
CA LEU A 68 -19.08 35.46 48.32
C LEU A 68 -18.06 36.41 48.96
N ALA A 69 -17.02 36.86 48.24
CA ALA A 69 -16.11 37.89 48.74
C ALA A 69 -16.83 39.22 48.97
N GLU A 70 -17.77 39.59 48.10
CA GLU A 70 -18.61 40.79 48.28
C GLU A 70 -19.57 40.65 49.47
N ALA A 71 -20.21 39.49 49.65
CA ALA A 71 -21.13 39.22 50.76
C ALA A 71 -20.46 39.23 52.14
N GLU A 72 -19.26 38.65 52.25
CA GLU A 72 -18.44 38.63 53.48
C GLU A 72 -17.57 39.91 53.63
N ASN A 73 -17.83 40.95 52.82
CA ASN A 73 -17.18 42.27 52.85
C ASN A 73 -15.64 42.25 52.63
N GLN A 74 -15.13 41.23 51.92
CA GLN A 74 -13.71 41.03 51.59
C GLN A 74 -13.32 41.79 50.31
N LEU A 75 -13.35 43.12 50.39
CA LEU A 75 -13.19 44.02 49.24
C LEU A 75 -11.91 43.78 48.41
N GLU A 76 -10.79 43.45 49.04
CA GLU A 76 -9.51 43.17 48.35
C GLU A 76 -9.56 41.85 47.55
N ALA A 77 -10.13 40.79 48.13
CA ALA A 77 -10.33 39.52 47.44
C ALA A 77 -11.30 39.68 46.25
N ALA A 78 -12.39 40.40 46.46
CA ALA A 78 -13.36 40.72 45.41
C ALA A 78 -12.72 41.51 44.26
N GLN A 79 -11.88 42.51 44.56
CA GLN A 79 -11.19 43.29 43.54
C GLN A 79 -10.21 42.45 42.72
N ILE A 80 -9.42 41.59 43.36
CA ILE A 80 -8.45 40.70 42.68
C ILE A 80 -9.16 39.70 41.77
N ILE A 81 -10.26 39.09 42.23
CA ILE A 81 -11.07 38.19 41.39
C ILE A 81 -11.68 38.96 40.21
N ARG A 82 -12.15 40.19 40.41
CA ARG A 82 -12.74 41.04 39.38
C ARG A 82 -11.72 41.50 38.32
N GLU A 83 -10.51 41.88 38.74
CA GLU A 83 -9.40 42.22 37.83
C GLU A 83 -8.91 40.98 37.06
N HIS A 84 -8.83 39.82 37.71
CA HIS A 84 -8.49 38.56 37.03
C HIS A 84 -9.56 38.20 35.99
N ALA A 85 -10.85 38.27 36.34
CA ALA A 85 -11.96 38.02 35.43
C ALA A 85 -11.94 38.96 34.20
N GLN A 86 -11.72 40.25 34.39
CA GLN A 86 -11.63 41.23 33.30
C GLN A 86 -10.41 40.97 32.40
N ASN A 87 -9.23 40.74 32.98
CA ASN A 87 -8.02 40.41 32.21
C ASN A 87 -8.17 39.09 31.44
N CYS A 88 -8.80 38.07 32.02
CA CYS A 88 -9.09 36.81 31.33
C CYS A 88 -10.09 37.00 30.18
N GLN A 89 -11.15 37.80 30.37
CA GLN A 89 -12.11 38.09 29.31
C GLN A 89 -11.47 38.88 28.14
N SER A 90 -10.71 39.93 28.43
CA SER A 90 -10.02 40.73 27.40
C SER A 90 -8.98 39.91 26.62
N ASN A 91 -8.13 39.16 27.33
CA ASN A 91 -7.15 38.28 26.67
C ASN A 91 -7.83 37.16 25.87
N SER A 92 -8.94 36.59 26.36
CA SER A 92 -9.71 35.57 25.64
C SER A 92 -10.33 36.11 24.34
N GLN A 93 -10.88 37.33 24.36
CA GLN A 93 -11.42 37.98 23.16
C GLN A 93 -10.32 38.28 22.13
N GLN A 94 -9.18 38.81 22.56
CA GLN A 94 -8.05 39.08 21.65
C GLN A 94 -7.43 37.78 21.09
N ALA A 95 -7.29 36.75 21.93
CA ALA A 95 -6.82 35.42 21.50
C ALA A 95 -7.79 34.77 20.51
N GLN A 96 -9.10 34.89 20.71
CA GLN A 96 -10.11 34.38 19.77
C GLN A 96 -10.03 35.12 18.43
N GLN A 97 -9.91 36.46 18.41
CA GLN A 97 -9.73 37.22 17.17
C GLN A 97 -8.46 36.81 16.39
N LEU A 98 -7.36 36.51 17.09
CA LEU A 98 -6.13 36.01 16.48
C LEU A 98 -6.31 34.58 15.94
N LEU A 99 -7.03 33.72 16.66
CA LEU A 99 -7.36 32.36 16.22
C LEU A 99 -8.28 32.37 14.99
N ASP A 100 -9.32 33.20 14.98
CA ASP A 100 -10.24 33.33 13.85
C ASP A 100 -9.50 33.83 12.60
N LYS A 101 -8.61 34.83 12.76
CA LYS A 101 -7.74 35.32 11.68
C LYS A 101 -6.79 34.24 11.15
N TYR A 102 -6.22 33.42 12.03
CA TYR A 102 -5.38 32.28 11.63
C TYR A 102 -6.20 31.24 10.84
N MET A 103 -7.37 30.86 11.35
CA MET A 103 -8.26 29.87 10.72
C MET A 103 -8.83 30.37 9.37
N ALA A 104 -8.96 31.68 9.18
CA ALA A 104 -9.34 32.29 7.90
C ALA A 104 -8.17 32.37 6.89
N THR A 105 -6.93 32.13 7.31
CA THR A 105 -5.72 32.27 6.47
C THR A 105 -5.11 30.93 6.06
N ILE A 106 -5.24 29.88 6.89
CA ILE A 106 -4.60 28.57 6.69
C ILE A 106 -5.59 27.55 6.11
N ASN A 107 -5.16 26.76 5.10
CA ASN A 107 -5.93 25.61 4.64
C ASN A 107 -5.86 24.47 5.69
N PRO A 108 -6.99 24.06 6.31
CA PRO A 108 -7.02 23.00 7.33
C PRO A 108 -6.74 21.57 6.81
N GLU A 109 -6.64 21.38 5.49
CA GLU A 109 -6.25 20.10 4.87
C GLU A 109 -4.73 19.89 4.88
N GLN A 110 -3.96 20.97 4.98
CA GLN A 110 -2.49 20.97 4.95
C GLN A 110 -1.92 21.16 6.35
N VAL A 111 -0.69 20.69 6.58
CA VAL A 111 0.00 20.86 7.85
C VAL A 111 0.76 22.18 7.86
N ASP A 112 0.47 23.05 8.83
CA ASP A 112 1.25 24.28 9.03
C ASP A 112 2.62 23.98 9.68
N VAL A 113 3.61 23.79 8.81
CA VAL A 113 5.02 23.62 9.17
C VAL A 113 5.61 24.87 9.85
N SER A 114 5.07 26.06 9.59
CA SER A 114 5.48 27.31 10.25
C SER A 114 5.03 27.32 11.71
N LEU A 115 3.78 26.95 11.98
CA LEU A 115 3.27 26.80 13.35
C LEU A 115 4.06 25.72 14.12
N ILE A 116 4.34 24.57 13.51
CA ILE A 116 5.19 23.52 14.11
C ILE A 116 6.56 24.09 14.49
N GLN A 117 7.23 24.80 13.57
CA GLN A 117 8.53 25.42 13.82
C GLN A 117 8.49 26.46 14.96
N GLN A 118 7.45 27.28 15.03
CA GLN A 118 7.29 28.30 16.08
C GLN A 118 7.00 27.66 17.45
N LEU A 119 6.13 26.65 17.50
CA LEU A 119 5.84 25.88 18.71
C LEU A 119 7.10 25.15 19.22
N MET A 120 7.84 24.48 18.34
CA MET A 120 9.13 23.86 18.69
C MET A 120 10.13 24.89 19.23
N ARG A 121 10.18 26.10 18.66
CA ARG A 121 11.06 27.16 19.18
C ARG A 121 10.65 27.60 20.58
N LYS A 122 9.35 27.69 20.86
CA LYS A 122 8.84 27.97 22.22
C LYS A 122 9.21 26.86 23.19
N ILE A 123 8.97 25.59 22.85
CA ILE A 123 9.35 24.44 23.69
C ILE A 123 10.87 24.42 23.99
N CYS A 124 11.71 24.88 23.05
CA CYS A 124 13.16 25.03 23.22
C CYS A 124 13.61 26.36 23.84
N GLY A 125 12.69 27.25 24.22
CA GLY A 125 12.96 28.41 25.08
C GLY A 125 12.44 28.21 26.51
N ASP A 126 11.30 27.51 26.64
CA ASP A 126 10.63 27.25 27.93
C ASP A 126 11.30 26.12 28.74
N SER A 127 12.08 25.22 28.10
CA SER A 127 12.70 24.04 28.71
C SER A 127 13.84 23.48 27.85
N GLU A 128 14.87 22.88 28.46
CA GLU A 128 15.93 22.12 27.75
C GLU A 128 15.74 20.58 27.83
N ASP A 129 14.98 20.05 28.79
CA ASP A 129 14.87 18.61 29.05
C ASP A 129 13.92 17.86 28.11
N GLY A 130 14.23 16.59 27.80
CA GLY A 130 13.35 15.70 27.05
C GLY A 130 13.29 15.93 25.53
N ALA A 131 12.87 14.89 24.80
CA ALA A 131 12.76 14.87 23.34
C ALA A 131 11.38 15.34 22.85
N ILE A 132 11.35 15.85 21.62
CA ILE A 132 10.14 16.27 20.90
C ILE A 132 9.80 15.22 19.82
N LEU A 133 8.58 14.70 19.81
CA LEU A 133 8.03 13.81 18.78
C LEU A 133 6.93 14.53 17.99
N VAL A 134 7.12 14.70 16.68
CA VAL A 134 6.18 15.38 15.78
C VAL A 134 5.50 14.34 14.89
N PHE A 135 4.18 14.22 14.99
CA PHE A 135 3.37 13.36 14.11
C PHE A 135 2.94 14.12 12.85
N LEU A 136 3.37 13.61 11.70
CA LEU A 136 3.15 14.18 10.37
C LEU A 136 2.48 13.13 9.45
N PRO A 137 1.64 13.55 8.48
CA PRO A 137 0.81 12.61 7.73
C PRO A 137 1.59 11.75 6.72
N GLY A 138 2.75 12.19 6.22
CA GLY A 138 3.54 11.44 5.26
C GLY A 138 4.95 11.97 5.04
N TRP A 139 5.68 11.33 4.13
CA TRP A 139 7.09 11.60 3.85
C TRP A 139 7.39 13.03 3.41
N ASP A 140 6.55 13.59 2.52
CA ASP A 140 6.75 14.95 2.01
C ASP A 140 6.68 15.98 3.14
N ASP A 141 5.78 15.77 4.11
CA ASP A 141 5.58 16.69 5.23
C ASP A 141 6.68 16.54 6.29
N ILE A 142 7.20 15.32 6.49
CA ILE A 142 8.47 15.08 7.21
C ILE A 142 9.61 15.85 6.55
N ASN A 143 9.77 15.75 5.22
CA ASN A 143 10.87 16.39 4.50
C ASN A 143 10.73 17.93 4.45
N LYS A 144 9.52 18.47 4.24
CA LYS A 144 9.21 19.91 4.36
C LYS A 144 9.56 20.43 5.75
N THR A 145 9.15 19.73 6.80
CA THR A 145 9.40 20.11 8.20
C THR A 145 10.89 20.06 8.52
N ARG A 146 11.59 18.98 8.12
CA ARG A 146 13.04 18.85 8.27
C ARG A 146 13.78 19.99 7.58
N GLN A 147 13.45 20.29 6.32
CA GLN A 147 14.10 21.38 5.58
C GLN A 147 13.84 22.72 6.26
N LYS A 148 12.58 23.03 6.59
CA LYS A 148 12.20 24.29 7.24
C LYS A 148 12.93 24.51 8.58
N LEU A 149 13.21 23.43 9.33
CA LEU A 149 14.05 23.47 10.53
C LEU A 149 15.53 23.71 10.19
N LEU A 150 16.10 22.98 9.23
CA LEU A 150 17.51 23.15 8.81
C LEU A 150 17.80 24.53 8.19
N ASP A 151 16.81 25.15 7.54
CA ASP A 151 16.89 26.54 7.02
C ASP A 151 16.97 27.60 8.15
N ASN A 152 16.72 27.21 9.41
CA ASN A 152 16.62 28.13 10.55
C ASN A 152 17.89 28.10 11.40
N PRO A 153 18.65 29.21 11.54
CA PRO A 153 19.93 29.26 12.28
C PRO A 153 19.89 28.84 13.75
N PHE A 154 18.69 28.70 14.35
CA PHE A 154 18.50 28.13 15.68
C PHE A 154 18.58 26.59 15.66
N PHE A 155 17.88 25.95 14.72
CA PHE A 155 17.74 24.49 14.65
C PHE A 155 18.83 23.79 13.81
N SER A 156 19.56 24.53 12.97
CA SER A 156 20.70 23.99 12.21
C SER A 156 21.94 23.69 13.08
N GLN A 157 21.93 24.05 14.36
CA GLN A 157 23.01 23.79 15.31
C GLN A 157 23.00 22.31 15.75
N SER A 158 23.72 21.45 15.03
CA SER A 158 23.83 20.01 15.30
C SER A 158 24.45 19.66 16.67
N THR A 159 25.09 20.62 17.34
CA THR A 159 25.56 20.50 18.72
C THR A 159 24.42 20.64 19.75
N LYS A 160 23.29 21.25 19.37
CA LYS A 160 22.10 21.47 20.21
C LYS A 160 20.87 20.67 19.79
N PHE A 161 20.78 20.25 18.53
CA PHE A 161 19.60 19.57 18.00
C PHE A 161 19.97 18.36 17.13
N ASP A 162 19.37 17.20 17.45
CA ASP A 162 19.45 15.99 16.63
C ASP A 162 18.09 15.74 15.97
N ILE A 163 17.99 15.96 14.65
CA ILE A 163 16.74 15.94 13.89
C ILE A 163 16.62 14.63 13.10
N ILE A 164 15.94 13.66 13.71
CA ILE A 164 15.75 12.29 13.22
C ILE A 164 14.43 12.20 12.44
N CYS A 165 14.45 11.53 11.29
CA CYS A 165 13.26 11.26 10.47
C CYS A 165 12.88 9.77 10.57
N LEU A 166 11.63 9.46 10.90
CA LEU A 166 11.14 8.11 11.15
C LEU A 166 9.96 7.77 10.23
N HIS A 167 10.23 6.95 9.21
CA HIS A 167 9.26 6.52 8.20
C HIS A 167 9.61 5.11 7.71
N SER A 168 8.63 4.34 7.22
CA SER A 168 8.78 2.92 6.86
C SER A 168 9.85 2.62 5.80
N MET A 169 10.15 3.60 4.94
CA MET A 169 11.15 3.56 3.86
C MET A 169 12.55 4.09 4.25
N VAL A 170 12.71 4.63 5.46
CA VAL A 170 14.01 5.09 5.99
C VAL A 170 14.89 3.87 6.30
N PRO A 171 16.20 3.87 6.00
CA PRO A 171 17.10 2.77 6.32
C PRO A 171 17.04 2.37 7.80
N ALA A 172 17.04 1.07 8.10
CA ALA A 172 16.89 0.57 9.47
C ALA A 172 18.00 1.02 10.45
N GLY A 173 19.18 1.40 9.95
CA GLY A 173 20.23 2.03 10.76
C GLY A 173 19.87 3.44 11.22
N GLU A 174 19.25 4.24 10.35
CA GLU A 174 18.75 5.58 10.68
C GLU A 174 17.55 5.50 11.62
N GLN A 175 16.60 4.58 11.38
CA GLN A 175 15.48 4.36 12.30
C GLN A 175 15.96 4.02 13.73
N LYS A 176 17.04 3.25 13.87
CA LYS A 176 17.59 2.87 15.19
C LYS A 176 18.14 4.05 16.00
N LYS A 177 18.53 5.16 15.37
CA LYS A 177 18.99 6.37 16.08
C LYS A 177 17.89 6.96 16.99
N VAL A 178 16.61 6.68 16.71
CA VAL A 178 15.50 7.16 17.53
C VAL A 178 15.57 6.63 18.98
N PHE A 179 16.13 5.43 19.20
CA PHE A 179 16.24 4.81 20.52
C PHE A 179 17.47 5.28 21.31
N THR A 180 18.53 5.77 20.65
CA THR A 180 19.69 6.33 21.34
C THR A 180 19.34 7.69 21.96
N ARG A 181 19.72 7.91 23.22
CA ARG A 181 19.60 9.22 23.87
C ARG A 181 20.63 10.20 23.28
N PRO A 182 20.31 11.49 23.13
CA PRO A 182 21.24 12.47 22.57
C PRO A 182 22.38 12.80 23.56
N PRO A 183 23.47 13.43 23.10
CA PRO A 183 24.50 14.00 23.98
C PRO A 183 23.92 15.04 24.97
N ARG A 184 24.59 15.25 26.10
CA ARG A 184 24.21 16.32 27.05
C ARG A 184 24.27 17.68 26.37
N GLY A 185 23.24 18.50 26.57
CA GLY A 185 23.08 19.81 25.89
C GLY A 185 22.53 19.72 24.46
N CYS A 186 22.21 18.53 23.96
CA CYS A 186 21.55 18.32 22.68
C CYS A 186 20.14 17.72 22.89
N ARG A 187 19.12 18.32 22.28
CA ARG A 187 17.73 17.85 22.31
C ARG A 187 17.41 17.07 21.04
N LYS A 188 16.87 15.86 21.22
CA LYS A 188 16.34 15.02 20.12
C LYS A 188 15.00 15.56 19.63
N ILE A 189 14.86 15.64 18.31
CA ILE A 189 13.64 15.98 17.57
C ILE A 189 13.35 14.82 16.62
N VAL A 190 12.19 14.19 16.76
CA VAL A 190 11.77 13.05 15.93
C VAL A 190 10.59 13.45 15.06
N LEU A 191 10.78 13.44 13.73
CA LEU A 191 9.74 13.70 12.75
C LEU A 191 9.21 12.35 12.22
N ALA A 192 7.98 11.98 12.58
CA ALA A 192 7.44 10.63 12.37
C ALA A 192 6.04 10.60 11.75
N THR A 193 5.67 9.48 11.13
CA THR A 193 4.25 9.16 10.85
C THR A 193 3.62 8.35 11.99
N ASN A 194 2.43 7.82 11.75
CA ASN A 194 1.77 6.78 12.57
C ASN A 194 2.66 5.57 12.96
N ILE A 195 3.82 5.36 12.34
CA ILE A 195 4.82 4.36 12.79
C ILE A 195 5.24 4.55 14.26
N ALA A 196 5.23 5.79 14.78
CA ALA A 196 5.49 6.09 16.19
C ALA A 196 4.26 6.00 17.11
N GLU A 197 3.06 5.80 16.54
CA GLU A 197 1.79 5.79 17.28
C GLU A 197 1.56 4.45 18.00
N SER A 198 1.96 3.35 17.36
CA SER A 198 1.87 1.97 17.88
C SER A 198 3.25 1.28 17.94
N ALA A 199 3.89 1.07 16.79
CA ALA A 199 4.97 0.11 16.57
C ALA A 199 6.36 0.47 17.15
N VAL A 200 6.59 1.72 17.54
CA VAL A 200 7.90 2.19 18.06
C VAL A 200 7.74 2.82 19.44
N THR A 201 8.64 2.51 20.38
CA THR A 201 8.67 3.08 21.74
C THR A 201 9.92 3.92 21.93
N ILE A 202 9.75 5.21 22.25
CA ILE A 202 10.85 6.18 22.41
C ILE A 202 10.76 6.73 23.83
N ASP A 203 11.70 6.32 24.69
CA ASP A 203 11.54 6.45 26.14
C ASP A 203 11.95 7.83 26.70
N ASP A 204 12.57 8.69 25.89
CA ASP A 204 12.98 10.05 26.27
C ASP A 204 12.06 11.16 25.70
N VAL A 205 10.93 10.80 25.07
CA VAL A 205 9.90 11.76 24.63
C VAL A 205 9.18 12.37 25.83
N VAL A 206 9.07 13.71 25.82
CA VAL A 206 8.33 14.51 26.81
C VAL A 206 7.31 15.42 26.13
N TYR A 207 7.61 15.87 24.90
CA TYR A 207 6.73 16.72 24.12
C TYR A 207 6.26 15.99 22.87
N VAL A 208 4.95 15.90 22.68
CA VAL A 208 4.33 15.42 21.43
C VAL A 208 3.69 16.61 20.72
N ILE A 209 3.92 16.72 19.41
CA ILE A 209 3.24 17.68 18.53
C ILE A 209 2.43 16.85 17.53
N ASP A 210 1.12 16.83 17.69
CA ASP A 210 0.20 16.09 16.83
C ASP A 210 -0.43 17.03 15.79
N SER A 211 -0.07 16.86 14.51
CA SER A 211 -0.71 17.59 13.41
C SER A 211 -2.20 17.25 13.22
N GLY A 212 -2.72 16.21 13.88
CA GLY A 212 -4.09 15.74 13.73
C GLY A 212 -4.36 15.06 12.39
N ARG A 213 -3.35 14.89 11.54
CA ARG A 213 -3.48 14.24 10.24
C ARG A 213 -2.76 12.90 10.17
N MET A 214 -3.18 12.09 9.20
CA MET A 214 -2.51 10.88 8.75
C MET A 214 -2.79 10.65 7.27
N LYS A 215 -1.90 9.95 6.55
CA LYS A 215 -2.26 9.29 5.29
C LYS A 215 -2.51 7.81 5.55
N GLU A 216 -3.58 7.28 4.98
CA GLU A 216 -4.00 5.89 5.14
C GLU A 216 -4.46 5.34 3.79
N LYS A 217 -4.10 4.07 3.50
CA LYS A 217 -4.57 3.37 2.31
C LYS A 217 -6.03 2.95 2.52
N SER A 218 -6.87 3.23 1.53
CA SER A 218 -8.30 2.86 1.53
C SER A 218 -8.74 2.54 0.11
N TYR A 219 -9.62 1.56 -0.07
CA TYR A 219 -10.13 1.13 -1.37
C TYR A 219 -11.45 1.83 -1.74
N ASP A 220 -11.65 2.12 -3.02
CA ASP A 220 -12.88 2.67 -3.62
C ASP A 220 -13.51 1.59 -4.53
N PRO A 221 -14.48 0.80 -4.02
CA PRO A 221 -15.01 -0.37 -4.71
C PRO A 221 -15.87 -0.02 -5.94
N TYR A 222 -16.35 1.21 -6.06
CA TYR A 222 -17.11 1.65 -7.24
C TYR A 222 -16.20 2.03 -8.41
N ASN A 223 -14.93 2.34 -8.14
CA ASN A 223 -13.93 2.69 -9.16
C ASN A 223 -12.85 1.63 -9.35
N ASN A 224 -12.82 0.57 -8.54
CA ASN A 224 -11.72 -0.41 -8.48
C ASN A 224 -10.33 0.25 -8.31
N VAL A 225 -10.26 1.28 -7.45
CA VAL A 225 -9.06 2.11 -7.28
C VAL A 225 -8.66 2.19 -5.81
N SER A 226 -7.38 1.92 -5.53
CA SER A 226 -6.78 2.23 -4.24
C SER A 226 -6.67 3.74 -4.05
N THR A 227 -6.78 4.21 -2.83
CA THR A 227 -6.70 5.62 -2.47
C THR A 227 -5.76 5.81 -1.30
N LEU A 228 -4.99 6.91 -1.30
CA LEU A 228 -4.06 7.28 -0.24
C LEU A 228 -4.42 8.68 0.24
N GLN A 229 -5.45 8.76 1.08
CA GLN A 229 -6.09 10.03 1.45
C GLN A 229 -5.46 10.63 2.71
N SER A 230 -5.26 11.95 2.72
CA SER A 230 -4.89 12.72 3.91
C SER A 230 -6.13 12.93 4.80
N SER A 231 -6.37 12.04 5.76
CA SER A 231 -7.51 12.12 6.69
C SER A 231 -7.17 12.84 7.99
N TRP A 232 -8.21 13.29 8.71
CA TRP A 232 -8.09 13.62 10.13
C TRP A 232 -7.99 12.32 10.94
N VAL A 233 -7.23 12.34 12.02
CA VAL A 233 -7.13 11.22 12.96
C VAL A 233 -8.46 10.95 13.68
N SER A 234 -8.64 9.72 14.18
CA SER A 234 -9.68 9.46 15.17
C SER A 234 -9.25 9.90 16.57
N LYS A 235 -10.20 10.10 17.49
CA LYS A 235 -9.91 10.44 18.89
C LYS A 235 -9.06 9.37 19.57
N ALA A 236 -9.29 8.09 19.26
CA ALA A 236 -8.46 6.99 19.72
C ALA A 236 -6.99 7.10 19.24
N ASN A 237 -6.74 7.59 18.03
CA ASN A 237 -5.38 7.84 17.54
C ASN A 237 -4.76 9.05 18.25
N ALA A 238 -5.50 10.15 18.40
CA ALA A 238 -5.05 11.34 19.14
C ALA A 238 -4.60 10.96 20.57
N LYS A 239 -5.40 10.15 21.27
CA LYS A 239 -5.11 9.64 22.62
C LYS A 239 -3.91 8.68 22.65
N GLN A 240 -3.69 7.88 21.60
CA GLN A 240 -2.46 7.07 21.47
C GLN A 240 -1.21 7.93 21.25
N ARG A 241 -1.31 9.04 20.52
CA ARG A 241 -0.22 10.01 20.33
C ARG A 241 0.09 10.77 21.62
N GLU A 242 -0.94 11.26 22.31
CA GLU A 242 -0.84 11.85 23.65
C GLU A 242 -0.10 10.94 24.63
N GLY A 243 -0.48 9.65 24.66
CA GLY A 243 0.18 8.60 25.46
C GLY A 243 1.65 8.31 25.10
N ARG A 244 2.25 8.99 24.12
CA ARG A 244 3.70 8.96 23.86
C ARG A 244 4.49 10.01 24.63
N ALA A 245 3.86 11.06 25.15
CA ALA A 245 4.49 12.06 26.01
C ALA A 245 4.66 11.58 27.46
N GLY A 246 3.65 10.89 28.02
CA GLY A 246 3.58 10.53 29.44
C GLY A 246 4.21 9.19 29.83
N ARG A 247 5.22 8.68 29.09
CA ARG A 247 5.71 7.29 29.25
C ARG A 247 6.64 7.07 30.44
N CYS A 248 7.62 7.95 30.63
CA CYS A 248 8.65 7.78 31.66
C CYS A 248 8.67 8.92 32.69
N GLN A 249 7.94 10.01 32.41
CA GLN A 249 7.74 11.18 33.26
C GLN A 249 6.52 11.95 32.74
N PRO A 250 5.99 12.95 33.46
CA PRO A 250 4.97 13.85 32.93
C PRO A 250 5.43 14.53 31.64
N GLY A 251 4.51 14.69 30.69
CA GLY A 251 4.78 15.26 29.38
C GLY A 251 3.57 16.00 28.80
N ILE A 252 3.77 16.72 27.70
CA ILE A 252 2.75 17.60 27.10
C ILE A 252 2.50 17.19 25.65
N CYS A 253 1.21 17.05 25.30
CA CYS A 253 0.78 16.84 23.92
C CYS A 253 0.13 18.11 23.35
N TYR A 254 0.66 18.62 22.25
CA TYR A 254 0.16 19.77 21.52
C TYR A 254 -0.59 19.30 20.27
N HIS A 255 -1.92 19.30 20.34
CA HIS A 255 -2.79 18.99 19.21
C HIS A 255 -3.01 20.24 18.35
N LEU A 256 -2.62 20.21 17.07
CA LEU A 256 -2.67 21.36 16.15
C LEU A 256 -4.03 21.50 15.47
N TYR A 257 -5.11 21.36 16.24
CA TYR A 257 -6.49 21.48 15.79
C TYR A 257 -7.38 22.03 16.90
N SER A 258 -8.43 22.77 16.53
CA SER A 258 -9.34 23.40 17.49
C SER A 258 -10.18 22.35 18.25
N ARG A 259 -10.69 22.71 19.43
CA ARG A 259 -11.65 21.88 20.19
C ARG A 259 -12.89 21.51 19.37
N LEU A 260 -13.35 22.41 18.49
CA LEU A 260 -14.42 22.15 17.53
C LEU A 260 -14.04 21.05 16.51
N ARG A 261 -12.80 21.10 15.97
CA ARG A 261 -12.29 20.05 15.08
C ARG A 261 -12.15 18.71 15.83
N ALA A 262 -11.63 18.71 17.05
CA ALA A 262 -11.53 17.51 17.89
C ALA A 262 -12.91 16.88 18.18
N ALA A 263 -13.94 17.70 18.47
CA ALA A 263 -15.31 17.22 18.65
C ALA A 263 -15.89 16.59 17.36
N SER A 264 -15.47 17.07 16.18
CA SER A 264 -15.88 16.53 14.87
C SER A 264 -15.10 15.29 14.39
N MET A 265 -14.08 14.85 15.12
CA MET A 265 -13.32 13.64 14.77
C MET A 265 -14.12 12.36 15.09
N PRO A 266 -13.99 11.28 14.29
CA PRO A 266 -14.57 9.99 14.64
C PRO A 266 -13.90 9.42 15.89
N GLU A 267 -14.61 8.60 16.67
CA GLU A 267 -14.08 8.02 17.90
C GLU A 267 -12.93 7.04 17.61
N PHE A 268 -13.13 6.17 16.62
CA PHE A 268 -12.18 5.16 16.15
C PHE A 268 -11.94 5.29 14.64
N LYS A 269 -10.97 4.55 14.11
CA LYS A 269 -10.77 4.39 12.67
C LYS A 269 -11.88 3.52 12.06
N VAL A 270 -12.08 3.64 10.75
CA VAL A 270 -12.83 2.66 9.96
C VAL A 270 -12.07 1.30 10.00
N PRO A 271 -12.72 0.18 10.35
CA PRO A 271 -12.11 -1.15 10.35
C PRO A 271 -11.54 -1.53 8.98
N GLU A 272 -10.43 -2.27 8.97
CA GLU A 272 -9.67 -2.63 7.76
C GLU A 272 -10.53 -3.35 6.71
N ILE A 273 -11.38 -4.29 7.15
CA ILE A 273 -12.34 -5.05 6.35
C ILE A 273 -13.35 -4.18 5.57
N LYS A 274 -13.60 -2.93 6.01
CA LYS A 274 -14.51 -1.99 5.33
C LYS A 274 -13.81 -1.09 4.31
N ARG A 275 -12.48 -1.18 4.18
CA ARG A 275 -11.66 -0.20 3.45
C ARG A 275 -10.47 -0.81 2.68
N MET A 276 -10.39 -2.12 2.57
CA MET A 276 -9.42 -2.86 1.77
C MET A 276 -10.16 -3.83 0.83
N PRO A 277 -9.53 -4.31 -0.25
CA PRO A 277 -10.02 -5.44 -1.03
C PRO A 277 -10.17 -6.72 -0.15
N VAL A 278 -11.01 -7.67 -0.57
CA VAL A 278 -11.46 -8.81 0.26
C VAL A 278 -11.41 -10.18 -0.44
N GLU A 279 -10.68 -10.30 -1.55
CA GLU A 279 -10.52 -11.50 -2.37
C GLU A 279 -10.07 -12.72 -1.54
N GLU A 280 -9.03 -12.53 -0.72
CA GLU A 280 -8.50 -13.56 0.18
C GLU A 280 -9.53 -13.98 1.24
N LEU A 281 -10.28 -13.01 1.79
CA LEU A 281 -11.32 -13.26 2.78
C LEU A 281 -12.51 -14.02 2.19
N CYS A 282 -12.95 -13.64 0.98
CA CYS A 282 -14.01 -14.34 0.24
C CYS A 282 -13.62 -15.80 -0.07
N LEU A 283 -12.38 -16.04 -0.52
CA LEU A 283 -11.88 -17.39 -0.77
C LEU A 283 -11.76 -18.20 0.53
N GLN A 284 -11.30 -17.58 1.61
CA GLN A 284 -11.19 -18.25 2.92
C GLN A 284 -12.57 -18.60 3.52
N VAL A 285 -13.60 -17.78 3.30
CA VAL A 285 -14.99 -18.12 3.64
C VAL A 285 -15.44 -19.37 2.87
N LYS A 286 -15.19 -19.44 1.56
CA LYS A 286 -15.56 -20.60 0.73
C LYS A 286 -14.80 -21.88 1.08
N ILE A 287 -13.60 -21.78 1.63
CA ILE A 287 -12.85 -22.95 2.14
C ILE A 287 -13.43 -23.44 3.49
N LEU A 288 -14.04 -22.56 4.29
CA LEU A 288 -14.65 -22.90 5.58
C LEU A 288 -16.10 -23.39 5.45
N ASP A 289 -16.88 -22.80 4.54
CA ASP A 289 -18.23 -23.25 4.17
C ASP A 289 -18.43 -23.09 2.65
N PRO A 290 -18.17 -24.15 1.85
CA PRO A 290 -18.31 -24.10 0.39
C PRO A 290 -19.73 -23.81 -0.11
N ASN A 291 -20.76 -24.10 0.70
CA ASN A 291 -22.17 -24.03 0.29
C ASN A 291 -22.83 -22.69 0.65
N CYS A 292 -22.19 -21.84 1.46
CA CYS A 292 -22.75 -20.54 1.80
C CYS A 292 -22.65 -19.55 0.62
N ASN A 293 -23.56 -18.56 0.57
CA ASN A 293 -23.29 -17.36 -0.20
C ASN A 293 -22.30 -16.46 0.57
N THR A 294 -21.30 -15.94 -0.13
CA THR A 294 -20.20 -15.17 0.47
C THR A 294 -20.68 -13.86 1.08
N ASN A 295 -21.63 -13.16 0.44
CA ASN A 295 -22.22 -11.94 0.99
C ASN A 295 -23.03 -12.27 2.25
N ASP A 296 -23.95 -13.23 2.17
CA ASP A 296 -24.75 -13.67 3.33
C ASP A 296 -23.88 -14.09 4.53
N PHE A 297 -22.69 -14.65 4.31
CA PHE A 297 -21.74 -14.93 5.38
C PHE A 297 -21.12 -13.64 5.94
N LEU A 298 -20.55 -12.79 5.08
CA LEU A 298 -19.81 -11.60 5.50
C LEU A 298 -20.68 -10.51 6.14
N GLN A 299 -21.98 -10.44 5.78
CA GLN A 299 -22.96 -9.56 6.43
C GLN A 299 -23.25 -9.92 7.90
N LYS A 300 -22.79 -11.09 8.38
CA LYS A 300 -22.93 -11.54 9.79
C LYS A 300 -21.76 -11.08 10.69
N LEU A 301 -20.76 -10.40 10.14
CA LEU A 301 -19.61 -9.88 10.89
C LEU A 301 -19.96 -8.63 11.71
N LEU A 302 -19.17 -8.33 12.74
CA LEU A 302 -19.34 -7.13 13.58
C LEU A 302 -19.34 -5.82 12.77
N ASP A 303 -18.46 -5.77 11.77
CA ASP A 303 -18.36 -4.70 10.79
C ASP A 303 -18.26 -5.36 9.40
N PRO A 304 -19.39 -5.55 8.68
CA PRO A 304 -19.37 -6.21 7.38
C PRO A 304 -18.67 -5.36 6.31
N PRO A 305 -18.05 -5.95 5.27
CA PRO A 305 -17.51 -5.21 4.14
C PRO A 305 -18.60 -4.44 3.37
N VAL A 306 -18.19 -3.59 2.42
CA VAL A 306 -19.13 -3.00 1.45
C VAL A 306 -19.50 -4.06 0.42
N ASP A 307 -20.79 -4.27 0.15
CA ASP A 307 -21.34 -5.26 -0.78
C ASP A 307 -20.64 -5.26 -2.15
N GLN A 308 -20.40 -4.08 -2.73
CA GLN A 308 -19.67 -3.94 -3.99
C GLN A 308 -18.23 -4.50 -3.92
N SER A 309 -17.56 -4.37 -2.77
CA SER A 309 -16.23 -4.95 -2.55
C SER A 309 -16.27 -6.48 -2.53
N ILE A 310 -17.37 -7.08 -2.04
CA ILE A 310 -17.59 -8.53 -2.05
C ILE A 310 -17.89 -8.99 -3.48
N ALA A 311 -18.73 -8.26 -4.22
CA ALA A 311 -19.04 -8.56 -5.62
C ALA A 311 -17.79 -8.48 -6.53
N ASN A 312 -16.96 -7.45 -6.37
CA ASN A 312 -15.68 -7.31 -7.09
C ASN A 312 -14.74 -8.49 -6.77
N ALA A 313 -14.63 -8.85 -5.49
CA ALA A 313 -13.81 -9.97 -5.04
C ALA A 313 -14.29 -11.32 -5.62
N VAL A 314 -15.60 -11.58 -5.64
CA VAL A 314 -16.18 -12.78 -6.26
C VAL A 314 -15.89 -12.82 -7.76
N SER A 315 -16.04 -11.70 -8.49
CA SER A 315 -15.68 -11.61 -9.92
C SER A 315 -14.21 -12.00 -10.15
N ILE A 316 -13.28 -11.40 -9.39
CA ILE A 316 -11.84 -11.69 -9.52
C ILE A 316 -11.54 -13.17 -9.23
N LEU A 317 -12.22 -13.78 -8.25
CA LEU A 317 -12.10 -15.20 -7.95
C LEU A 317 -12.67 -16.10 -9.06
N GLN A 318 -13.69 -15.66 -9.78
CA GLN A 318 -14.24 -16.34 -10.97
C GLN A 318 -13.29 -16.20 -12.18
N ASP A 319 -12.75 -15.00 -12.43
CA ASP A 319 -11.81 -14.68 -13.52
C ASP A 319 -10.47 -15.45 -13.42
N ILE A 320 -10.09 -15.89 -12.22
CA ILE A 320 -8.95 -16.80 -12.00
C ILE A 320 -9.33 -18.29 -11.95
N GLY A 321 -10.61 -18.63 -12.04
CA GLY A 321 -11.12 -19.99 -11.93
C GLY A 321 -11.02 -20.60 -10.52
N ALA A 322 -10.94 -19.77 -9.47
CA ALA A 322 -10.99 -20.21 -8.08
C ALA A 322 -12.43 -20.50 -7.63
N LEU A 323 -13.41 -19.78 -8.19
CA LEU A 323 -14.84 -20.05 -8.06
C LEU A 323 -15.46 -20.35 -9.43
N THR A 324 -16.59 -21.07 -9.45
CA THR A 324 -17.46 -21.19 -10.64
C THR A 324 -18.34 -19.93 -10.81
N PRO A 325 -18.98 -19.71 -11.98
CA PRO A 325 -19.99 -18.66 -12.16
C PRO A 325 -21.13 -18.70 -11.12
N GLU A 326 -21.43 -19.90 -10.60
CA GLU A 326 -22.42 -20.18 -9.54
C GLU A 326 -21.89 -19.98 -8.11
N GLU A 327 -20.69 -19.40 -7.97
CA GLU A 327 -19.99 -19.15 -6.70
C GLU A 327 -19.48 -20.42 -5.97
N GLU A 328 -19.41 -21.58 -6.63
CA GLU A 328 -18.91 -22.83 -6.02
C GLU A 328 -17.37 -22.87 -5.98
N LEU A 329 -16.79 -23.48 -4.93
CA LEU A 329 -15.34 -23.59 -4.79
C LEU A 329 -14.74 -24.64 -5.75
N THR A 330 -13.82 -24.23 -6.61
CA THR A 330 -13.12 -25.17 -7.52
C THR A 330 -11.94 -25.86 -6.84
N GLU A 331 -11.48 -26.99 -7.39
CA GLU A 331 -10.23 -27.64 -6.97
C GLU A 331 -9.02 -26.69 -7.04
N LEU A 332 -9.02 -25.73 -7.97
CA LEU A 332 -7.96 -24.72 -8.10
C LEU A 332 -8.05 -23.66 -6.98
N GLY A 333 -9.26 -23.18 -6.67
CA GLY A 333 -9.50 -22.25 -5.57
C GLY A 333 -9.15 -22.85 -4.21
N GLU A 334 -9.48 -24.14 -4.00
CA GLU A 334 -9.05 -24.90 -2.83
C GLU A 334 -7.53 -24.91 -2.69
N LYS A 335 -6.75 -25.06 -3.78
CA LYS A 335 -5.28 -24.95 -3.69
C LYS A 335 -4.78 -23.52 -3.51
N PHE A 336 -5.48 -22.52 -4.03
CA PHE A 336 -5.07 -21.11 -3.88
C PHE A 336 -5.17 -20.63 -2.43
N GLY A 337 -6.29 -20.85 -1.75
CA GLY A 337 -6.46 -20.40 -0.35
C GLY A 337 -5.73 -21.24 0.69
N HIS A 338 -5.06 -22.32 0.27
CA HIS A 338 -4.07 -23.01 1.10
C HIS A 338 -2.69 -22.33 1.09
N LEU A 339 -2.41 -21.41 0.15
CA LEU A 339 -1.16 -20.67 0.09
C LEU A 339 -1.28 -19.32 0.82
N PRO A 340 -0.27 -18.88 1.59
CA PRO A 340 -0.29 -17.59 2.30
C PRO A 340 0.10 -16.43 1.36
N VAL A 341 -0.60 -16.30 0.24
CA VAL A 341 -0.45 -15.20 -0.74
C VAL A 341 -1.78 -14.91 -1.45
N HIS A 342 -1.97 -13.68 -1.90
CA HIS A 342 -3.17 -13.24 -2.63
C HIS A 342 -3.51 -14.16 -3.83
N PRO A 343 -4.79 -14.45 -4.13
CA PRO A 343 -5.16 -15.45 -5.16
C PRO A 343 -4.59 -15.20 -6.58
N LEU A 344 -4.44 -13.94 -7.00
CA LEU A 344 -3.74 -13.59 -8.27
C LEU A 344 -2.27 -14.08 -8.27
N ILE A 345 -1.59 -13.95 -7.13
CA ILE A 345 -0.21 -14.40 -6.92
C ILE A 345 -0.14 -15.93 -6.84
N SER A 346 -1.18 -16.61 -6.35
CA SER A 346 -1.30 -18.07 -6.46
C SER A 346 -1.42 -18.51 -7.94
N LYS A 347 -2.23 -17.85 -8.78
CA LYS A 347 -2.29 -18.08 -10.24
C LYS A 347 -0.92 -17.87 -10.90
N MET A 348 -0.18 -16.83 -10.50
CA MET A 348 1.20 -16.59 -10.95
C MET A 348 2.15 -17.75 -10.63
N LEU A 349 2.13 -18.26 -9.40
CA LEU A 349 3.02 -19.34 -8.96
C LEU A 349 2.73 -20.64 -9.71
N PHE A 350 1.46 -20.99 -9.91
CA PHE A 350 1.08 -22.16 -10.71
C PHE A 350 1.57 -22.05 -12.17
N PHE A 351 1.41 -20.89 -12.79
CA PHE A 351 1.96 -20.63 -14.14
C PHE A 351 3.48 -20.73 -14.16
N ALA A 352 4.17 -20.10 -13.21
CA ALA A 352 5.64 -20.11 -13.09
C ALA A 352 6.22 -21.52 -12.95
N VAL A 353 5.54 -22.44 -12.26
CA VAL A 353 5.93 -23.87 -12.18
C VAL A 353 5.81 -24.57 -13.53
N LEU A 354 4.78 -24.28 -14.32
CA LEU A 354 4.57 -24.89 -15.64
C LEU A 354 5.55 -24.40 -16.71
N VAL A 355 6.06 -23.16 -16.58
CA VAL A 355 7.06 -22.58 -17.49
C VAL A 355 8.50 -22.61 -16.93
N ASN A 356 8.75 -23.39 -15.87
CA ASN A 356 10.05 -23.54 -15.19
C ASN A 356 10.73 -22.21 -14.78
N CYS A 357 9.96 -21.24 -14.26
CA CYS A 357 10.42 -19.92 -13.84
C CYS A 357 10.07 -19.61 -12.37
N LEU A 358 10.15 -20.62 -11.49
CA LEU A 358 9.68 -20.52 -10.10
C LEU A 358 10.56 -19.60 -9.21
N ASP A 359 11.89 -19.68 -9.30
CA ASP A 359 12.77 -18.94 -8.39
C ASP A 359 12.56 -17.40 -8.42
N PRO A 360 12.36 -16.74 -9.58
CA PRO A 360 11.93 -15.34 -9.65
C PRO A 360 10.52 -15.12 -9.12
N ALA A 361 9.57 -16.00 -9.45
CA ALA A 361 8.17 -15.88 -9.03
C ALA A 361 8.02 -15.90 -7.50
N LEU A 362 8.84 -16.69 -6.79
CA LEU A 362 8.91 -16.68 -5.33
C LEU A 362 9.37 -15.33 -4.75
N THR A 363 10.32 -14.64 -5.40
CA THR A 363 10.72 -13.28 -5.00
C THR A 363 9.58 -12.29 -5.23
N LEU A 364 8.92 -12.37 -6.39
CA LEU A 364 7.80 -11.50 -6.75
C LEU A 364 6.61 -11.65 -5.78
N ALA A 365 6.23 -12.89 -5.48
CA ALA A 365 5.16 -13.19 -4.52
C ALA A 365 5.43 -12.60 -3.14
N CYS A 366 6.63 -12.83 -2.59
CA CYS A 366 6.99 -12.30 -1.26
C CYS A 366 7.17 -10.78 -1.27
N ALA A 367 7.55 -10.17 -2.39
CA ALA A 367 7.69 -8.72 -2.52
C ALA A 367 6.36 -7.98 -2.67
N ALA A 368 5.34 -8.63 -3.25
CA ALA A 368 3.98 -8.11 -3.37
C ALA A 368 3.24 -8.10 -2.01
N ASP A 369 3.39 -9.16 -1.22
CA ASP A 369 2.81 -9.28 0.13
C ASP A 369 3.50 -8.36 1.16
N TYR A 370 4.85 -8.26 1.11
CA TYR A 370 5.61 -7.50 2.09
C TYR A 370 5.82 -6.02 1.69
N LYS A 371 7.05 -5.66 1.29
CA LYS A 371 7.39 -4.32 0.80
C LYS A 371 8.63 -4.39 -0.09
N GLU A 372 8.71 -3.46 -1.03
CA GLU A 372 9.91 -3.20 -1.81
C GLU A 372 11.16 -3.10 -0.90
N PRO A 373 12.28 -3.77 -1.25
CA PRO A 373 13.49 -3.74 -0.43
C PRO A 373 14.31 -2.45 -0.60
N PHE A 374 13.97 -1.59 -1.57
CA PHE A 374 14.64 -0.33 -1.81
C PHE A 374 14.37 0.69 -0.69
N THR A 375 15.41 1.40 -0.26
CA THR A 375 15.30 2.49 0.74
C THR A 375 15.31 3.85 0.06
N MET A 376 14.70 4.84 0.69
CA MET A 376 14.72 6.22 0.21
C MET A 376 15.80 7.04 0.93
N PRO A 377 16.89 7.46 0.25
CA PRO A 377 17.92 8.27 0.88
C PRO A 377 17.43 9.67 1.24
N MET A 378 18.16 10.36 2.13
CA MET A 378 17.81 11.73 2.52
C MET A 378 18.32 12.76 1.50
N SER A 379 19.56 12.61 1.04
CA SER A 379 20.20 13.59 0.15
C SER A 379 19.62 13.53 -1.27
N PRO A 380 19.39 14.67 -1.96
CA PRO A 380 19.03 14.69 -3.38
C PRO A 380 20.04 13.95 -4.27
N VAL A 381 21.33 14.02 -3.94
CA VAL A 381 22.40 13.33 -4.69
C VAL A 381 22.31 11.82 -4.51
N GLU A 382 22.01 11.35 -3.29
CA GLU A 382 21.82 9.92 -3.02
C GLU A 382 20.53 9.40 -3.64
N LYS A 383 19.44 10.17 -3.64
CA LYS A 383 18.19 9.83 -4.34
C LYS A 383 18.43 9.61 -5.84
N GLN A 384 19.24 10.46 -6.48
CA GLN A 384 19.62 10.26 -7.88
C GLN A 384 20.47 9.00 -8.07
N LYS A 385 21.43 8.72 -7.18
CA LYS A 385 22.20 7.46 -7.20
C LYS A 385 21.32 6.22 -7.01
N ALA A 386 20.35 6.28 -6.10
CA ALA A 386 19.41 5.18 -5.86
C ALA A 386 18.50 4.91 -7.06
N ALA A 387 18.03 5.95 -7.76
CA ALA A 387 17.28 5.80 -9.01
C ALA A 387 18.13 5.13 -10.11
N VAL A 388 19.39 5.55 -10.29
CA VAL A 388 20.32 4.91 -11.24
C VAL A 388 20.59 3.44 -10.85
N ALA A 389 20.83 3.17 -9.56
CA ALA A 389 21.06 1.82 -9.05
C ALA A 389 19.84 0.88 -9.24
N LYS A 390 18.61 1.39 -9.10
CA LYS A 390 17.36 0.64 -9.38
C LYS A 390 17.21 0.33 -10.88
N LEU A 391 17.63 1.24 -11.76
CA LEU A 391 17.66 1.03 -13.21
C LEU A 391 18.76 0.04 -13.65
N GLU A 392 19.97 0.13 -13.07
CA GLU A 392 21.05 -0.84 -13.28
C GLU A 392 20.58 -2.26 -12.95
N LEU A 393 19.93 -2.45 -11.80
CA LEU A 393 19.37 -3.74 -11.40
C LEU A 393 18.26 -4.21 -12.35
N ALA A 394 17.33 -3.34 -12.76
CA ALA A 394 16.31 -3.69 -13.74
C ALA A 394 16.89 -4.21 -15.06
N SER A 395 18.01 -3.63 -15.51
CA SER A 395 18.66 -4.01 -16.78
C SER A 395 19.15 -5.46 -16.81
N LEU A 396 19.52 -6.05 -15.66
CA LEU A 396 19.97 -7.44 -15.55
C LEU A 396 18.88 -8.45 -15.90
N CYS A 397 17.61 -8.06 -15.75
CA CYS A 397 16.42 -8.86 -16.09
C CYS A 397 15.69 -8.31 -17.33
N GLY A 398 16.36 -7.52 -18.16
CA GLY A 398 15.81 -7.03 -19.43
C GLY A 398 15.18 -5.63 -19.42
N GLY A 399 15.24 -4.88 -18.31
CA GLY A 399 14.86 -3.46 -18.24
C GLY A 399 13.36 -3.16 -18.11
N ASP A 400 13.02 -1.86 -18.08
CA ASP A 400 11.66 -1.31 -18.19
C ASP A 400 10.63 -1.90 -17.21
N SER A 401 11.09 -2.22 -16.00
CA SER A 401 10.33 -2.90 -14.95
C SER A 401 10.77 -2.48 -13.55
N ASP A 402 9.82 -2.17 -12.68
CA ASP A 402 10.04 -2.05 -11.24
C ASP A 402 10.15 -3.43 -10.56
N HIS A 403 9.26 -4.36 -10.92
CA HIS A 403 9.18 -5.68 -10.32
C HIS A 403 10.43 -6.53 -10.56
N LEU A 404 10.97 -6.52 -11.79
CA LEU A 404 12.20 -7.24 -12.13
C LEU A 404 13.45 -6.60 -11.50
N ALA A 405 13.42 -5.30 -11.15
CA ALA A 405 14.48 -4.71 -10.35
C ALA A 405 14.53 -5.32 -8.94
N VAL A 406 13.39 -5.70 -8.36
CA VAL A 406 13.33 -6.42 -7.07
C VAL A 406 13.90 -7.83 -7.21
N VAL A 407 13.59 -8.54 -8.31
CA VAL A 407 14.17 -9.86 -8.61
C VAL A 407 15.70 -9.78 -8.72
N ALA A 408 16.21 -8.86 -9.53
CA ALA A 408 17.65 -8.65 -9.69
C ALA A 408 18.34 -8.21 -8.38
N ALA A 409 17.69 -7.35 -7.58
CA ALA A 409 18.18 -6.95 -6.28
C ALA A 409 18.32 -8.15 -5.32
N PHE A 410 17.33 -9.05 -5.29
CA PHE A 410 17.36 -10.24 -4.45
C PHE A 410 18.43 -11.23 -4.91
N GLU A 411 18.56 -11.45 -6.22
CA GLU A 411 19.56 -12.36 -6.79
C GLU A 411 21.00 -11.89 -6.52
N CYS A 412 21.29 -10.62 -6.79
CA CYS A 412 22.60 -10.04 -6.48
C CYS A 412 22.88 -10.02 -4.97
N TRP A 413 21.87 -9.79 -4.13
CA TRP A 413 22.01 -9.90 -2.67
C TRP A 413 22.28 -11.33 -2.20
N ARG A 414 21.58 -12.34 -2.75
CA ARG A 414 21.80 -13.78 -2.46
C ARG A 414 23.24 -14.17 -2.77
N ASN A 415 23.72 -13.80 -3.94
CA ASN A 415 25.08 -14.14 -4.39
C ASN A 415 26.16 -13.30 -3.68
N ALA A 416 25.83 -12.08 -3.20
CA ALA A 416 26.70 -11.28 -2.33
C ALA A 416 26.75 -11.82 -0.89
N LYS A 417 25.64 -12.35 -0.37
CA LYS A 417 25.53 -13.00 0.94
C LYS A 417 26.43 -14.24 1.02
N GLU A 418 26.45 -15.09 0.00
CA GLU A 418 27.40 -16.22 -0.08
C GLU A 418 28.88 -15.80 -0.08
N ARG A 419 29.18 -14.63 -0.67
CA ARG A 419 30.54 -14.07 -0.72
C ARG A 419 30.93 -13.23 0.50
N GLY A 420 30.03 -13.03 1.45
CA GLY A 420 30.23 -12.13 2.60
C GLY A 420 30.07 -10.63 2.29
N LEU A 421 29.82 -10.25 1.03
CA LEU A 421 29.74 -8.87 0.53
C LEU A 421 28.33 -8.24 0.64
N SER A 422 27.38 -8.91 1.29
CA SER A 422 25.97 -8.45 1.36
C SER A 422 25.79 -7.06 1.97
N ALA A 423 26.65 -6.63 2.88
CA ALA A 423 26.59 -5.27 3.46
C ALA A 423 27.00 -4.18 2.47
N GLU A 424 28.05 -4.45 1.68
CA GLU A 424 28.54 -3.58 0.61
C GLU A 424 27.51 -3.43 -0.50
N PHE A 425 26.97 -4.56 -1.00
CA PHE A 425 25.88 -4.56 -1.98
C PHE A 425 24.66 -3.76 -1.50
N CYS A 426 24.21 -3.98 -0.26
CA CYS A 426 23.10 -3.23 0.32
C CYS A 426 23.36 -1.72 0.40
N SER A 427 24.61 -1.32 0.69
CA SER A 427 24.98 0.10 0.75
C SER A 427 25.10 0.74 -0.63
N GLN A 428 25.62 0.02 -1.63
CA GLN A 428 25.80 0.52 -2.99
C GLN A 428 24.47 0.64 -3.74
N TYR A 429 23.58 -0.34 -3.58
CA TYR A 429 22.29 -0.42 -4.27
C TYR A 429 21.10 0.12 -3.44
N PHE A 430 21.37 0.76 -2.30
CA PHE A 430 20.37 1.34 -1.39
C PHE A 430 19.29 0.34 -0.94
N VAL A 431 19.65 -0.93 -0.84
CA VAL A 431 18.78 -2.07 -0.50
C VAL A 431 18.81 -2.32 1.01
N SER A 432 17.64 -2.46 1.64
CA SER A 432 17.49 -2.75 3.06
C SER A 432 17.93 -4.19 3.41
N PRO A 433 18.98 -4.38 4.25
CA PRO A 433 19.43 -5.72 4.64
C PRO A 433 18.41 -6.50 5.45
N SER A 434 17.48 -5.84 6.15
CA SER A 434 16.41 -6.50 6.89
C SER A 434 15.22 -6.88 6.00
N ALA A 435 14.93 -6.10 4.94
CA ALA A 435 13.89 -6.47 3.99
C ALA A 435 14.32 -7.71 3.19
N MET A 436 15.56 -7.74 2.68
CA MET A 436 16.07 -8.92 1.97
C MET A 436 16.10 -10.18 2.85
N LYS A 437 16.47 -10.07 4.13
CA LYS A 437 16.38 -11.20 5.08
C LYS A 437 14.94 -11.66 5.36
N MET A 438 13.96 -10.75 5.33
CA MET A 438 12.55 -11.13 5.45
C MET A 438 12.06 -11.87 4.19
N LEU A 439 12.39 -11.35 3.00
CA LEU A 439 12.06 -12.01 1.72
C LEU A 439 12.70 -13.41 1.63
N ASP A 440 13.96 -13.57 2.06
CA ASP A 440 14.68 -14.85 2.15
C ASP A 440 13.96 -15.87 3.06
N GLN A 441 13.37 -15.41 4.17
CA GLN A 441 12.57 -16.21 5.10
C GLN A 441 11.17 -16.55 4.55
N MET A 442 10.43 -15.55 4.04
CA MET A 442 9.11 -15.74 3.43
C MET A 442 9.16 -16.69 2.24
N ARG A 443 10.17 -16.56 1.37
CA ARG A 443 10.41 -17.47 0.25
C ARG A 443 10.60 -18.91 0.72
N SER A 444 11.36 -19.13 1.80
CA SER A 444 11.59 -20.46 2.38
C SER A 444 10.30 -21.07 2.95
N GLN A 445 9.42 -20.25 3.52
CA GLN A 445 8.10 -20.68 4.00
C GLN A 445 7.17 -21.03 2.83
N LEU A 446 7.05 -20.15 1.83
CA LEU A 446 6.22 -20.34 0.65
C LEU A 446 6.68 -21.55 -0.20
N GLU A 447 7.99 -21.75 -0.35
CA GLU A 447 8.57 -22.94 -0.99
C GLU A 447 8.24 -24.22 -0.23
N SER A 448 8.36 -24.21 1.11
CA SER A 448 7.96 -25.34 1.96
C SER A 448 6.47 -25.63 1.83
N GLU A 449 5.64 -24.62 1.63
CA GLU A 449 4.19 -24.75 1.48
C GLU A 449 3.79 -25.32 0.11
N LEU A 450 4.40 -24.83 -0.97
CA LEU A 450 4.26 -25.41 -2.32
C LEU A 450 4.71 -26.89 -2.35
N LYS A 451 5.75 -27.25 -1.58
CA LYS A 451 6.16 -28.65 -1.37
C LYS A 451 5.16 -29.45 -0.53
N ARG A 452 4.57 -28.86 0.51
CA ARG A 452 3.56 -29.49 1.38
C ARG A 452 2.33 -29.93 0.59
N HIS A 453 1.82 -29.08 -0.30
CA HIS A 453 0.71 -29.39 -1.21
C HIS A 453 1.14 -30.16 -2.48
N GLY A 454 2.44 -30.42 -2.65
CA GLY A 454 2.99 -31.18 -3.76
C GLY A 454 2.94 -30.47 -5.12
N ILE A 455 2.66 -29.17 -5.13
CA ILE A 455 2.62 -28.31 -6.34
C ILE A 455 4.01 -28.31 -7.01
N ILE A 456 5.07 -28.37 -6.20
CA ILE A 456 6.46 -28.46 -6.68
C ILE A 456 7.14 -29.74 -6.15
N PRO A 457 8.07 -30.35 -6.92
CA PRO A 457 8.90 -31.45 -6.46
C PRO A 457 9.87 -31.02 -5.34
N GLY A 458 10.48 -32.00 -4.67
CA GLY A 458 11.46 -31.75 -3.60
C GLY A 458 12.73 -31.02 -4.09
N ASP A 459 13.14 -31.29 -5.32
CA ASP A 459 14.21 -30.58 -6.04
C ASP A 459 13.61 -29.41 -6.85
N ILE A 460 14.03 -28.19 -6.53
CA ILE A 460 13.51 -26.94 -7.09
C ILE A 460 14.16 -26.63 -8.45
N SER A 461 15.34 -27.21 -8.74
CA SER A 461 16.17 -26.84 -9.89
C SER A 461 15.46 -27.07 -11.22
N SER A 462 14.70 -28.17 -11.33
CA SER A 462 13.87 -28.48 -12.49
C SER A 462 12.83 -27.41 -12.80
N CYS A 463 12.26 -26.77 -11.77
CA CYS A 463 11.21 -25.74 -11.90
C CYS A 463 11.77 -24.33 -12.08
N SER A 464 13.09 -24.16 -12.24
CA SER A 464 13.76 -22.85 -12.31
C SER A 464 14.73 -22.72 -13.50
N GLN A 465 14.61 -23.59 -14.50
CA GLN A 465 15.48 -23.61 -15.69
C GLN A 465 15.40 -22.32 -16.52
N ASN A 466 14.20 -21.72 -16.62
CA ASN A 466 13.91 -20.54 -17.42
C ASN A 466 14.00 -19.23 -16.62
N SER A 467 14.49 -19.26 -15.37
CA SER A 467 14.50 -18.13 -14.42
C SER A 467 15.30 -16.89 -14.83
N ARG A 468 15.98 -16.92 -15.98
CA ARG A 468 16.73 -15.79 -16.54
C ARG A 468 16.21 -15.30 -17.90
N ASP A 469 15.16 -15.92 -18.44
CA ASP A 469 14.58 -15.53 -19.72
C ASP A 469 13.69 -14.27 -19.55
N PRO A 470 14.00 -13.14 -20.22
CA PRO A 470 13.25 -11.88 -20.02
C PRO A 470 11.79 -11.95 -20.49
N GLY A 471 11.47 -12.78 -21.48
CA GLY A 471 10.12 -12.93 -22.02
C GLY A 471 9.23 -13.72 -21.07
N ILE A 472 9.71 -14.87 -20.62
CA ILE A 472 9.03 -15.71 -19.61
C ILE A 472 8.92 -14.96 -18.27
N LEU A 473 9.94 -14.18 -17.87
CA LEU A 473 9.87 -13.30 -16.69
C LEU A 473 8.76 -12.24 -16.79
N ARG A 474 8.66 -11.53 -17.92
CA ARG A 474 7.56 -10.57 -18.18
C ARG A 474 6.21 -11.28 -18.24
N ALA A 475 6.15 -12.50 -18.78
CA ALA A 475 4.92 -13.27 -18.89
C ALA A 475 4.39 -13.74 -17.53
N VAL A 476 5.26 -14.30 -16.68
CA VAL A 476 4.91 -14.64 -15.28
C VAL A 476 4.35 -13.42 -14.55
N LEU A 477 5.01 -12.25 -14.69
CA LEU A 477 4.50 -10.99 -14.13
C LEU A 477 3.12 -10.61 -14.67
N ALA A 478 2.88 -10.76 -15.98
CA ALA A 478 1.59 -10.47 -16.57
C ALA A 478 0.49 -11.37 -15.99
N VAL A 479 0.75 -12.69 -15.82
CA VAL A 479 -0.22 -13.63 -15.23
C VAL A 479 -0.57 -13.27 -13.78
N GLY A 480 0.38 -12.75 -13.01
CA GLY A 480 0.18 -12.39 -11.60
C GLY A 480 -0.42 -11.02 -11.32
N LEU A 481 -0.40 -10.11 -12.30
CA LEU A 481 -0.93 -8.76 -12.19
C LEU A 481 -2.22 -8.55 -13.00
N TYR A 482 -2.48 -9.35 -14.03
CA TYR A 482 -3.75 -9.31 -14.77
C TYR A 482 -4.95 -9.46 -13.82
N PRO A 483 -6.00 -8.62 -13.91
CA PRO A 483 -6.33 -7.70 -15.01
C PRO A 483 -5.80 -6.26 -14.88
N MET A 484 -4.79 -5.99 -14.03
CA MET A 484 -4.17 -4.65 -13.89
C MET A 484 -3.26 -4.31 -15.08
N VAL A 485 -3.90 -4.02 -16.22
CA VAL A 485 -3.30 -3.75 -17.53
C VAL A 485 -3.62 -2.32 -17.99
N GLY A 486 -2.65 -1.68 -18.65
CA GLY A 486 -2.81 -0.40 -19.31
C GLY A 486 -2.01 -0.29 -20.61
N ARG A 487 -2.39 0.64 -21.48
CA ARG A 487 -1.72 0.99 -22.74
C ARG A 487 -0.93 2.28 -22.54
N LEU A 488 0.36 2.30 -22.89
CA LEU A 488 1.17 3.51 -22.80
C LEU A 488 0.71 4.53 -23.85
N CYS A 489 0.33 5.74 -23.42
CA CYS A 489 -0.04 6.81 -24.34
C CYS A 489 1.20 7.37 -25.06
N PRO A 490 1.15 7.60 -26.38
CA PRO A 490 2.27 8.23 -27.11
C PRO A 490 2.59 9.64 -26.57
N SER A 491 3.89 9.95 -26.53
CA SER A 491 4.43 11.12 -25.83
C SER A 491 4.31 12.41 -26.65
N PHE A 492 3.13 13.03 -26.68
CA PHE A 492 2.92 14.30 -27.37
C PHE A 492 3.60 15.50 -26.68
N GLY A 493 4.58 16.09 -27.38
CA GLY A 493 5.25 17.34 -26.99
C GLY A 493 6.33 17.20 -25.91
N ASN A 494 6.73 18.34 -25.33
CA ASN A 494 7.87 18.45 -24.41
C ASN A 494 7.62 17.86 -22.99
N ASN A 495 6.50 17.16 -22.80
CA ASN A 495 5.96 16.81 -21.49
C ASN A 495 6.37 15.39 -21.08
N ARG A 496 7.57 15.25 -20.49
CA ARG A 496 8.30 13.98 -20.23
C ARG A 496 7.64 12.97 -19.25
N ARG A 497 6.33 13.05 -18.99
CA ARG A 497 5.64 12.22 -17.99
C ARG A 497 4.87 11.10 -18.67
N SER A 498 5.28 9.86 -18.42
CA SER A 498 4.60 8.69 -18.96
C SER A 498 3.16 8.59 -18.43
N LEU A 499 2.22 8.47 -19.38
CA LEU A 499 0.78 8.33 -19.15
C LEU A 499 0.35 6.93 -19.61
N VAL A 500 -0.51 6.30 -18.84
CA VAL A 500 -1.06 4.96 -19.10
C VAL A 500 -2.58 5.08 -19.15
N GLU A 501 -3.15 4.66 -20.27
CA GLU A 501 -4.60 4.51 -20.46
C GLU A 501 -5.04 3.14 -19.93
N THR A 502 -6.16 3.11 -19.21
CA THR A 502 -6.68 1.93 -18.53
C THR A 502 -7.99 1.46 -19.17
N ALA A 503 -8.49 0.28 -18.79
CA ALA A 503 -9.71 -0.31 -19.36
C ALA A 503 -10.97 0.59 -19.27
N SER A 504 -11.02 1.53 -18.33
CA SER A 504 -12.09 2.53 -18.19
C SER A 504 -11.89 3.80 -19.02
N GLY A 505 -10.89 3.83 -19.91
CA GLY A 505 -10.45 5.03 -20.65
C GLY A 505 -9.71 6.06 -19.79
N ALA A 506 -9.59 5.85 -18.47
CA ALA A 506 -8.92 6.79 -17.57
C ALA A 506 -7.41 6.81 -17.81
N LYS A 507 -6.85 8.02 -17.97
CA LYS A 507 -5.41 8.26 -18.22
C LYS A 507 -4.68 8.58 -16.92
N VAL A 508 -3.88 7.62 -16.46
CA VAL A 508 -3.19 7.61 -15.16
C VAL A 508 -1.71 7.91 -15.36
N ARG A 509 -1.06 8.62 -14.42
CA ARG A 509 0.38 8.93 -14.51
C ARG A 509 1.25 7.87 -13.83
N VAL A 510 2.40 7.56 -14.40
CA VAL A 510 3.43 6.79 -13.69
C VAL A 510 4.00 7.63 -12.53
N HIS A 511 4.25 7.00 -11.37
CA HIS A 511 4.79 7.68 -10.18
C HIS A 511 6.31 7.93 -10.30
N SER A 512 6.82 8.99 -9.67
CA SER A 512 8.21 9.46 -9.80
C SER A 512 9.28 8.57 -9.15
N LEU A 513 8.88 7.47 -8.50
CA LEU A 513 9.78 6.44 -7.95
C LEU A 513 9.79 5.14 -8.78
N SER A 514 8.96 5.08 -9.83
CA SER A 514 9.04 4.02 -10.83
C SER A 514 10.24 4.22 -11.74
N ASN A 515 10.90 3.13 -12.11
CA ASN A 515 11.89 3.09 -13.19
C ASN A 515 11.34 3.68 -14.51
N ASN A 516 10.03 3.55 -14.72
CA ASN A 516 9.35 3.88 -15.97
C ASN A 516 8.78 5.31 -16.02
N PHE A 517 9.11 6.18 -15.06
CA PHE A 517 8.56 7.54 -14.96
C PHE A 517 8.83 8.45 -16.18
N ASN A 518 9.97 8.24 -16.86
CA ASN A 518 10.37 8.95 -18.08
C ASN A 518 10.50 7.98 -19.29
N LEU A 519 9.59 7.01 -19.46
CA LEU A 519 9.49 6.29 -20.74
C LEU A 519 9.00 7.27 -21.81
N SER A 520 9.95 7.87 -22.54
CA SER A 520 9.71 8.81 -23.64
C SER A 520 10.52 8.41 -24.88
N SER A 521 10.01 7.45 -25.65
CA SER A 521 10.60 7.03 -26.93
C SER A 521 9.56 6.36 -27.81
N ARG A 522 9.62 6.59 -29.13
CA ARG A 522 8.80 5.89 -30.14
C ARG A 522 8.94 4.37 -30.13
N LYS A 523 9.94 3.82 -29.43
CA LYS A 523 10.08 2.37 -29.19
C LYS A 523 8.97 1.77 -28.32
N TYR A 524 8.18 2.61 -27.62
CA TYR A 524 7.13 2.17 -26.68
C TYR A 524 5.74 2.73 -27.00
N ASP A 525 5.55 3.39 -28.16
CA ASP A 525 4.22 3.83 -28.58
C ASP A 525 3.28 2.61 -28.63
N GLU A 526 2.07 2.75 -28.07
CA GLU A 526 1.05 1.71 -27.88
C GLU A 526 1.47 0.46 -27.06
N SER A 527 2.67 0.43 -26.48
CA SER A 527 3.13 -0.71 -25.68
C SER A 527 2.30 -0.90 -24.42
N LEU A 528 2.09 -2.17 -24.04
CA LEU A 528 1.28 -2.54 -22.88
C LEU A 528 2.10 -2.52 -21.60
N VAL A 529 1.43 -2.28 -20.49
CA VAL A 529 2.01 -2.09 -19.17
C VAL A 529 1.15 -2.80 -18.14
N VAL A 530 1.74 -3.71 -17.36
CA VAL A 530 1.10 -4.25 -16.14
C VAL A 530 1.59 -3.48 -14.92
N PHE A 531 0.72 -3.33 -13.92
CA PHE A 531 0.99 -2.54 -12.72
C PHE A 531 0.49 -3.19 -11.43
N ASP A 532 0.97 -2.70 -10.29
CA ASP A 532 0.56 -3.15 -8.96
C ASP A 532 -0.85 -2.65 -8.58
N GLU A 533 -1.04 -1.34 -8.55
CA GLU A 533 -2.33 -0.72 -8.30
C GLU A 533 -2.40 0.73 -8.81
N ILE A 534 -3.62 1.19 -9.12
CA ILE A 534 -3.89 2.61 -9.31
C ILE A 534 -4.15 3.23 -7.94
N THR A 535 -3.33 4.18 -7.53
CA THR A 535 -3.49 4.95 -6.30
C THR A 535 -3.99 6.39 -6.58
N ARG A 536 -5.18 6.74 -6.11
CA ARG A 536 -5.71 8.11 -6.06
C ARG A 536 -5.22 8.82 -4.79
N GLY A 537 -4.44 9.89 -4.92
CA GLY A 537 -4.00 10.74 -3.80
C GLY A 537 -4.14 12.23 -4.11
N ASP A 538 -3.58 13.09 -3.26
CA ASP A 538 -3.71 14.56 -3.35
C ASP A 538 -3.32 15.14 -4.73
N GLY A 539 -2.42 14.47 -5.47
CA GLY A 539 -1.99 14.88 -6.81
C GLY A 539 -2.81 14.29 -7.98
N GLY A 540 -3.86 13.52 -7.70
CA GLY A 540 -4.62 12.70 -8.67
C GLY A 540 -4.23 11.22 -8.67
N MET A 541 -4.65 10.49 -9.71
CA MET A 541 -4.36 9.06 -9.89
C MET A 541 -2.93 8.82 -10.39
N HIS A 542 -2.25 7.85 -9.79
CA HIS A 542 -0.92 7.39 -10.19
C HIS A 542 -0.78 5.86 -10.10
N ILE A 543 0.01 5.28 -11.00
CA ILE A 543 0.51 3.90 -10.91
C ILE A 543 1.85 3.93 -10.18
N ARG A 544 2.03 3.08 -9.15
CA ARG A 544 3.24 3.09 -8.32
C ARG A 544 4.37 2.29 -8.94
N ASN A 545 4.16 1.01 -9.20
CA ASN A 545 5.12 0.10 -9.82
C ASN A 545 4.53 -0.45 -11.10
N CYS A 546 5.33 -0.54 -12.17
CA CYS A 546 4.86 -1.12 -13.41
C CYS A 546 5.94 -1.89 -14.17
N THR A 547 5.53 -2.55 -15.24
CA THR A 547 6.39 -3.34 -16.13
C THR A 547 5.83 -3.30 -17.53
N VAL A 548 6.65 -2.89 -18.50
CA VAL A 548 6.30 -2.98 -19.91
C VAL A 548 6.17 -4.46 -20.29
N VAL A 549 5.08 -4.81 -20.95
CA VAL A 549 4.81 -6.17 -21.45
C VAL A 549 4.38 -6.12 -22.90
N ARG A 550 4.34 -7.31 -23.50
CA ARG A 550 3.87 -7.55 -24.85
C ARG A 550 2.42 -8.02 -24.82
N ASP A 551 1.86 -8.19 -26.01
CA ASP A 551 0.55 -8.75 -26.29
C ASP A 551 0.47 -10.25 -25.95
N LEU A 552 1.41 -11.07 -26.43
CA LEU A 552 1.39 -12.53 -26.30
C LEU A 552 1.17 -13.07 -24.87
N PRO A 553 1.80 -12.53 -23.81
CA PRO A 553 1.49 -12.94 -22.44
C PRO A 553 0.04 -12.69 -22.00
N LEU A 554 -0.54 -11.57 -22.44
CA LEU A 554 -1.90 -11.17 -22.08
C LEU A 554 -2.93 -11.95 -22.89
N LEU A 555 -2.65 -12.18 -24.18
CA LEU A 555 -3.45 -13.03 -25.06
C LEU A 555 -3.67 -14.44 -24.50
N LEU A 556 -2.67 -15.00 -23.82
CA LEU A 556 -2.77 -16.32 -23.18
C LEU A 556 -3.68 -16.37 -21.94
N VAL A 557 -3.88 -15.24 -21.23
CA VAL A 557 -4.49 -15.24 -19.88
C VAL A 557 -5.73 -14.35 -19.71
N SER A 558 -6.12 -13.59 -20.73
CA SER A 558 -7.28 -12.68 -20.69
C SER A 558 -8.60 -13.39 -20.38
N THR A 559 -9.61 -12.69 -19.88
CA THR A 559 -10.93 -13.32 -19.67
C THR A 559 -11.66 -13.53 -21.00
N GLU A 560 -11.64 -12.53 -21.89
CA GLU A 560 -12.41 -12.54 -23.14
C GLU A 560 -11.55 -12.25 -24.36
N ILE A 561 -11.89 -12.89 -25.48
CA ILE A 561 -11.33 -12.63 -26.82
C ILE A 561 -12.46 -12.66 -27.83
N ALA A 562 -12.67 -11.53 -28.52
CA ALA A 562 -13.53 -11.43 -29.69
C ALA A 562 -12.69 -11.29 -30.97
N VAL A 563 -13.24 -11.71 -32.11
CA VAL A 563 -12.60 -11.60 -33.44
C VAL A 563 -13.50 -10.77 -34.35
N ALA A 564 -12.95 -9.71 -34.95
CA ALA A 564 -13.65 -8.83 -35.89
C ALA A 564 -12.89 -8.75 -37.24
N PRO A 565 -13.58 -8.46 -38.35
CA PRO A 565 -12.91 -8.12 -39.61
C PRO A 565 -12.18 -6.77 -39.48
N THR A 566 -11.13 -6.55 -40.27
CA THR A 566 -10.31 -5.33 -40.22
C THR A 566 -10.95 -4.11 -40.90
N GLY A 567 -12.00 -4.27 -41.69
CA GLY A 567 -12.57 -3.22 -42.56
C GLY A 567 -14.01 -2.84 -42.25
N SER A 568 -14.33 -2.47 -41.00
CA SER A 568 -15.69 -2.01 -40.63
C SER A 568 -15.74 -1.09 -39.39
N VAL A 569 -14.86 -0.09 -39.28
CA VAL A 569 -15.03 1.08 -38.39
C VAL A 569 -14.34 2.31 -39.04
N ASP A 570 -15.00 2.95 -40.01
CA ASP A 570 -14.60 4.25 -40.62
C ASP A 570 -15.84 4.96 -41.23
N ALA A 571 -17.01 4.80 -40.60
CA ALA A 571 -18.27 5.38 -41.04
C ALA A 571 -19.15 5.66 -39.81
N ASP A 572 -18.90 6.79 -39.14
CA ASP A 572 -19.79 7.57 -38.25
C ASP A 572 -18.99 8.67 -37.50
N ASP A 573 -18.22 9.52 -38.21
CA ASP A 573 -17.69 10.80 -37.66
C ASP A 573 -17.22 11.79 -38.75
N SER A 574 -18.15 12.38 -39.52
CA SER A 574 -17.86 13.53 -40.39
C SER A 574 -19.14 14.28 -40.84
N ASP A 575 -19.75 15.06 -39.94
CA ASP A 575 -20.50 16.25 -40.33
C ASP A 575 -19.48 17.39 -40.56
N ASP A 576 -19.45 18.00 -41.76
CA ASP A 576 -19.30 19.45 -42.00
C ASP A 576 -19.03 19.79 -43.50
N GLU A 577 -19.96 20.57 -44.07
CA GLU A 577 -19.93 21.57 -45.15
C GLU A 577 -19.01 21.49 -46.42
N GLU A 578 -19.67 21.71 -47.59
CA GLU A 578 -19.33 22.57 -48.76
C GLU A 578 -17.86 22.61 -49.29
N ASP A 579 -17.58 22.32 -50.57
CA ASP A 579 -17.83 23.24 -51.71
C ASP A 579 -17.75 22.54 -53.11
N GLU A 580 -18.05 23.27 -54.19
CA GLU A 580 -18.05 22.82 -55.61
C GLU A 580 -16.66 22.84 -56.30
N GLU A 581 -16.45 22.00 -57.33
CA GLU A 581 -16.16 22.41 -58.74
C GLU A 581 -15.92 21.19 -59.67
N ASP A 582 -16.11 21.40 -60.98
CA ASP A 582 -16.23 20.38 -62.04
C ASP A 582 -14.91 19.70 -62.49
N GLU A 583 -14.99 18.50 -63.09
CA GLU A 583 -14.83 18.36 -64.55
C GLU A 583 -15.32 17.00 -65.10
N GLU A 584 -15.64 16.98 -66.40
CA GLU A 584 -16.21 15.83 -67.12
C GLU A 584 -15.16 14.75 -67.49
N THR A 585 -15.58 13.49 -67.67
CA THR A 585 -15.61 12.81 -69.00
C THR A 585 -15.89 11.30 -68.89
N GLY A 586 -16.53 10.73 -69.93
CA GLY A 586 -16.21 9.38 -70.41
C GLY A 586 -17.26 8.27 -70.25
N GLU A 587 -18.18 8.21 -71.21
CA GLU A 587 -18.57 6.97 -71.94
C GLU A 587 -19.12 5.77 -71.12
N GLU A 588 -20.45 5.81 -70.94
CA GLU A 588 -21.41 4.78 -71.40
C GLU A 588 -20.91 3.36 -71.72
N GLU A 589 -21.53 2.35 -71.10
CA GLU A 589 -22.03 1.17 -71.83
C GLU A 589 -23.27 0.61 -71.11
N GLU A 590 -24.42 0.55 -71.79
CA GLU A 590 -25.69 0.00 -71.27
C GLU A 590 -25.90 -1.46 -71.74
N GLU A 591 -26.33 -2.35 -70.84
CA GLU A 591 -27.18 -3.49 -71.23
C GLU A 591 -28.35 -3.64 -70.22
N GLU A 592 -29.59 -3.53 -70.70
CA GLU A 592 -30.79 -3.87 -69.93
C GLU A 592 -30.93 -5.40 -69.76
N GLY A 593 -31.35 -5.86 -68.58
CA GLY A 593 -31.18 -7.27 -68.14
C GLY A 593 -32.37 -7.97 -67.48
N ASP A 594 -33.60 -7.49 -67.69
CA ASP A 594 -34.87 -8.10 -67.26
C ASP A 594 -35.18 -8.17 -65.74
N THR A 595 -36.45 -8.44 -65.40
CA THR A 595 -37.05 -8.33 -64.07
C THR A 595 -37.81 -9.59 -63.65
N SER A 596 -37.61 -10.08 -62.42
CA SER A 596 -38.62 -10.89 -61.71
C SER A 596 -38.43 -10.80 -60.19
N ASN A 597 -39.56 -10.80 -59.45
CA ASN A 597 -39.61 -10.60 -58.01
C ASN A 597 -39.25 -11.85 -57.17
N GLU A 598 -39.19 -11.60 -55.86
CA GLU A 598 -39.47 -12.54 -54.76
C GLU A 598 -38.48 -13.71 -54.53
N ASP A 599 -37.52 -13.48 -53.63
CA ASP A 599 -37.46 -14.32 -52.44
C ASP A 599 -36.93 -13.53 -51.21
N GLY A 600 -37.55 -13.72 -50.04
CA GLY A 600 -37.27 -12.94 -48.83
C GLY A 600 -36.21 -13.58 -47.94
N VAL A 601 -34.93 -13.17 -48.06
CA VAL A 601 -33.80 -13.89 -47.45
C VAL A 601 -33.11 -13.13 -46.30
N ASP A 602 -33.68 -13.29 -45.10
CA ASP A 602 -32.94 -13.85 -43.95
C ASP A 602 -31.61 -13.15 -43.56
N ILE A 603 -31.69 -11.93 -43.02
CA ILE A 603 -30.54 -11.08 -42.62
C ILE A 603 -29.58 -11.82 -41.66
N HIS A 604 -30.09 -12.58 -40.69
CA HIS A 604 -29.26 -13.36 -39.75
C HIS A 604 -28.43 -14.45 -40.44
N LYS A 605 -28.87 -14.95 -41.61
CA LYS A 605 -28.09 -15.88 -42.44
C LYS A 605 -26.95 -15.17 -43.18
N ALA A 606 -27.06 -13.87 -43.46
CA ALA A 606 -25.98 -13.08 -44.05
C ALA A 606 -24.84 -12.81 -43.05
N GLU A 607 -25.17 -12.48 -41.80
CA GLU A 607 -24.19 -12.31 -40.71
C GLU A 607 -23.45 -13.63 -40.41
N SER A 608 -24.19 -14.73 -40.28
CA SER A 608 -23.64 -16.07 -40.07
C SER A 608 -22.70 -16.50 -41.22
N ARG A 609 -23.09 -16.23 -42.48
CA ARG A 609 -22.24 -16.47 -43.66
C ARG A 609 -20.99 -15.56 -43.70
N ARG A 610 -21.09 -14.31 -43.26
CA ARG A 610 -19.91 -13.43 -43.12
C ARG A 610 -18.93 -14.01 -42.10
N GLY A 611 -19.40 -14.39 -40.90
CA GLY A 611 -18.56 -15.04 -39.88
C GLY A 611 -17.84 -16.29 -40.37
N GLN A 612 -18.55 -17.18 -41.07
CA GLN A 612 -17.96 -18.39 -41.66
C GLN A 612 -16.90 -18.10 -42.75
N LYS A 613 -16.96 -16.93 -43.41
CA LYS A 613 -15.97 -16.49 -44.42
C LYS A 613 -14.81 -15.66 -43.85
N MET A 614 -14.86 -15.27 -42.56
CA MET A 614 -13.72 -14.61 -41.88
C MET A 614 -12.60 -15.60 -41.59
N MET A 615 -12.94 -16.78 -41.05
CA MET A 615 -11.97 -17.83 -40.69
C MET A 615 -11.72 -18.85 -41.81
N SER A 616 -12.21 -18.62 -43.03
CA SER A 616 -12.12 -19.60 -44.13
C SER A 616 -10.76 -19.66 -44.84
N SER A 617 -9.85 -18.72 -44.56
CA SER A 617 -8.45 -18.76 -45.00
C SER A 617 -7.54 -18.45 -43.80
N PRO A 618 -6.44 -19.20 -43.59
CA PRO A 618 -5.51 -18.96 -42.49
C PRO A 618 -4.80 -17.60 -42.57
N GLU A 619 -4.64 -17.07 -43.79
CA GLU A 619 -3.92 -15.82 -44.09
C GLU A 619 -4.79 -14.56 -43.94
N ASN A 620 -6.09 -14.70 -43.64
CA ASN A 620 -6.97 -13.55 -43.45
C ASN A 620 -6.54 -12.71 -42.25
N SER A 621 -6.24 -11.43 -42.47
CA SER A 621 -6.05 -10.45 -41.41
C SER A 621 -7.35 -10.22 -40.63
N VAL A 622 -7.28 -10.34 -39.31
CA VAL A 622 -8.39 -10.12 -38.38
C VAL A 622 -7.99 -9.17 -37.25
N LYS A 623 -8.96 -8.42 -36.74
CA LYS A 623 -8.81 -7.55 -35.59
C LYS A 623 -9.30 -8.30 -34.36
N LEU A 624 -8.36 -8.77 -33.55
CA LEU A 624 -8.63 -9.38 -32.26
C LEU A 624 -8.97 -8.29 -31.25
N ILE A 625 -9.97 -8.50 -30.40
CA ILE A 625 -10.33 -7.57 -29.33
C ILE A 625 -10.34 -8.34 -28.01
N VAL A 626 -9.38 -8.01 -27.15
CA VAL A 626 -9.21 -8.61 -25.82
C VAL A 626 -9.94 -7.77 -24.78
N ASP A 627 -10.70 -8.43 -23.91
CA ASP A 627 -11.45 -7.84 -22.80
C ASP A 627 -12.30 -6.61 -23.21
N ARG A 628 -12.80 -6.62 -24.45
CA ARG A 628 -13.59 -5.56 -25.11
C ARG A 628 -12.88 -4.22 -25.38
N TRP A 629 -11.60 -4.03 -25.01
CA TRP A 629 -10.94 -2.72 -25.07
C TRP A 629 -9.49 -2.71 -25.62
N LEU A 630 -8.85 -3.87 -25.79
CA LEU A 630 -7.50 -3.99 -26.35
C LEU A 630 -7.54 -4.58 -27.78
N PRO A 631 -7.43 -3.77 -28.84
CA PRO A 631 -7.38 -4.26 -30.21
C PRO A 631 -5.96 -4.71 -30.60
N PHE A 632 -5.87 -5.82 -31.33
CA PHE A 632 -4.64 -6.33 -31.96
C PHE A 632 -4.92 -6.75 -33.41
N ASN A 633 -3.98 -6.50 -34.32
CA ASN A 633 -4.07 -6.97 -35.70
C ASN A 633 -3.22 -8.24 -35.85
N THR A 634 -3.83 -9.32 -36.32
CA THR A 634 -3.22 -10.67 -36.39
C THR A 634 -3.90 -11.49 -37.49
N THR A 635 -3.42 -12.70 -37.78
CA THR A 635 -4.00 -13.61 -38.77
C THR A 635 -4.99 -14.61 -38.15
N ALA A 636 -5.96 -15.08 -38.94
CA ALA A 636 -6.89 -16.14 -38.53
C ALA A 636 -6.17 -17.42 -38.05
N LEU A 637 -4.99 -17.72 -38.61
CA LEU A 637 -4.15 -18.84 -38.18
C LEU A 637 -3.57 -18.65 -36.76
N GLU A 638 -2.99 -17.48 -36.47
CA GLU A 638 -2.43 -17.16 -35.15
C GLU A 638 -3.51 -17.17 -34.07
N VAL A 639 -4.70 -16.65 -34.37
CA VAL A 639 -5.86 -16.71 -33.47
C VAL A 639 -6.27 -18.15 -33.16
N ALA A 640 -6.37 -19.01 -34.18
CA ALA A 640 -6.68 -20.42 -33.98
C ALA A 640 -5.60 -21.15 -33.16
N GLN A 641 -4.33 -20.86 -33.39
CA GLN A 641 -3.22 -21.38 -32.59
C GLN A 641 -3.28 -20.88 -31.13
N MET A 642 -3.57 -19.60 -30.90
CA MET A 642 -3.72 -19.01 -29.57
C MET A 642 -4.81 -19.72 -28.76
N TYR A 643 -6.00 -19.93 -29.34
CA TYR A 643 -7.08 -20.69 -28.66
C TYR A 643 -6.63 -22.10 -28.23
N ILE A 644 -5.91 -22.82 -29.09
CA ILE A 644 -5.37 -24.14 -28.76
C ILE A 644 -4.34 -24.05 -27.62
N LEU A 645 -3.43 -23.08 -27.65
CA LEU A 645 -2.43 -22.90 -26.58
C LEU A 645 -3.09 -22.55 -25.24
N ARG A 646 -4.15 -21.75 -25.25
CA ARG A 646 -4.95 -21.42 -24.06
C ARG A 646 -5.67 -22.63 -23.47
N GLU A 647 -6.32 -23.44 -24.30
CA GLU A 647 -6.95 -24.70 -23.87
C GLU A 647 -5.91 -25.63 -23.22
N ARG A 648 -4.74 -25.78 -23.85
CA ARG A 648 -3.63 -26.63 -23.35
C ARG A 648 -3.02 -26.08 -22.07
N LEU A 649 -2.96 -24.77 -21.88
CA LEU A 649 -2.51 -24.13 -20.64
C LEU A 649 -3.48 -24.45 -19.49
N THR A 650 -4.78 -24.20 -19.67
CA THR A 650 -5.81 -24.51 -18.67
C THR A 650 -5.85 -26.00 -18.32
N ALA A 651 -5.76 -26.88 -19.33
CA ALA A 651 -5.66 -28.32 -19.12
C ALA A 651 -4.40 -28.73 -18.34
N SER A 652 -3.27 -28.04 -18.54
CA SER A 652 -2.01 -28.30 -17.81
C SER A 652 -2.07 -27.84 -16.36
N ILE A 653 -2.71 -26.68 -16.09
CA ILE A 653 -2.99 -26.20 -14.73
C ILE A 653 -3.90 -27.20 -14.00
N LEU A 654 -5.03 -27.58 -14.61
CA LEU A 654 -5.99 -28.50 -13.99
C LEU A 654 -5.41 -29.91 -13.78
N PHE A 655 -4.59 -30.41 -14.72
CA PHE A 655 -3.84 -31.66 -14.51
C PHE A 655 -2.91 -31.56 -13.30
N LYS A 656 -2.21 -30.44 -13.12
CA LYS A 656 -1.34 -30.23 -11.95
C LYS A 656 -2.08 -30.02 -10.64
N VAL A 657 -3.29 -29.46 -10.64
CA VAL A 657 -4.16 -29.44 -9.46
C VAL A 657 -4.57 -30.86 -9.05
N ARG A 658 -5.03 -31.67 -10.00
CA ARG A 658 -5.51 -33.05 -9.78
C ARG A 658 -4.40 -34.04 -9.47
N HIS A 659 -3.23 -33.85 -10.07
CA HIS A 659 -2.09 -34.78 -9.99
C HIS A 659 -0.76 -34.05 -9.70
N PRO A 660 -0.61 -33.35 -8.56
CA PRO A 660 0.52 -32.42 -8.33
C PRO A 660 1.90 -33.07 -8.49
N ARG A 661 2.04 -34.29 -7.95
CA ARG A 661 3.28 -35.09 -7.97
C ARG A 661 3.55 -35.83 -9.29
N VAL A 662 2.65 -35.77 -10.27
CA VAL A 662 2.79 -36.47 -11.55
C VAL A 662 3.31 -35.48 -12.60
N ASN A 663 4.20 -35.94 -13.48
CA ASN A 663 4.66 -35.14 -14.62
C ASN A 663 3.52 -34.93 -15.63
N LEU A 664 3.55 -33.82 -16.36
CA LEU A 664 2.55 -33.58 -17.43
C LEU A 664 2.58 -34.74 -18.46
N PRO A 665 1.42 -35.15 -19.00
CA PRO A 665 1.35 -36.04 -20.15
C PRO A 665 2.20 -35.48 -21.31
N PRO A 666 2.87 -36.32 -22.12
CA PRO A 666 3.84 -35.84 -23.13
C PRO A 666 3.31 -34.76 -24.08
N HIS A 667 2.03 -34.80 -24.42
CA HIS A 667 1.40 -33.79 -25.27
C HIS A 667 1.21 -32.45 -24.55
N LEU A 668 0.80 -32.43 -23.27
CA LEU A 668 0.72 -31.19 -22.47
C LEU A 668 2.11 -30.65 -22.14
N GLY A 669 3.10 -31.52 -21.88
CA GLY A 669 4.49 -31.13 -21.72
C GLY A 669 5.06 -30.45 -22.98
N ALA A 670 4.76 -30.99 -24.16
CA ALA A 670 5.12 -30.38 -25.44
C ALA A 670 4.40 -29.03 -25.67
N SER A 671 3.11 -28.91 -25.31
CA SER A 671 2.39 -27.63 -25.36
C SER A 671 3.00 -26.57 -24.43
N MET A 672 3.33 -26.92 -23.19
CA MET A 672 3.95 -25.98 -22.25
C MET A 672 5.37 -25.58 -22.69
N TYR A 673 6.14 -26.50 -23.27
CA TYR A 673 7.43 -26.19 -23.89
C TYR A 673 7.27 -25.21 -25.07
N ALA A 674 6.29 -25.42 -25.95
CA ALA A 674 5.98 -24.51 -27.05
C ALA A 674 5.60 -23.10 -26.55
N ILE A 675 4.76 -23.01 -25.50
CA ILE A 675 4.41 -21.73 -24.85
C ILE A 675 5.67 -21.03 -24.32
N ALA A 676 6.55 -21.76 -23.62
CA ALA A 676 7.81 -21.19 -23.12
C ALA A 676 8.71 -20.67 -24.26
N CYS A 677 8.83 -21.40 -25.37
CA CYS A 677 9.60 -20.96 -26.54
C CYS A 677 9.00 -19.70 -27.21
N ILE A 678 7.67 -19.61 -27.32
CA ILE A 678 6.99 -18.44 -27.89
C ILE A 678 7.23 -17.20 -27.03
N LEU A 679 7.06 -17.33 -25.70
CA LEU A 679 7.27 -16.24 -24.75
C LEU A 679 8.73 -15.78 -24.69
N SER A 680 9.68 -16.72 -24.75
CA SER A 680 11.12 -16.42 -24.87
C SER A 680 11.44 -15.62 -26.14
N TYR A 681 10.91 -16.05 -27.28
CA TYR A 681 11.15 -15.39 -28.56
C TYR A 681 10.58 -13.96 -28.58
N ASP A 682 9.36 -13.75 -28.08
CA ASP A 682 8.73 -12.43 -27.96
C ASP A 682 9.58 -11.46 -27.11
N GLY A 683 10.03 -11.91 -25.94
CA GLY A 683 10.93 -11.14 -25.07
C GLY A 683 12.26 -10.74 -25.73
N HIS A 684 12.76 -11.56 -26.65
CA HIS A 684 14.00 -11.30 -27.39
C HIS A 684 13.80 -10.46 -28.66
N ALA A 685 12.66 -10.58 -29.35
CA ALA A 685 12.39 -9.90 -30.62
C ALA A 685 12.38 -8.36 -30.50
N GLY A 686 12.10 -7.81 -29.32
CA GLY A 686 12.13 -6.35 -29.07
C GLY A 686 13.52 -5.75 -28.79
N LEU A 687 14.56 -6.57 -28.58
CA LEU A 687 15.85 -6.15 -28.01
C LEU A 687 17.00 -6.01 -29.02
N SER A 688 16.74 -6.19 -30.33
CA SER A 688 17.65 -5.66 -31.36
C SER A 688 17.53 -4.12 -31.42
N SER A 689 18.60 -3.34 -31.57
CA SER A 689 20.04 -3.62 -31.50
C SER A 689 20.73 -2.58 -30.59
N PRO A 690 21.97 -2.83 -30.09
CA PRO A 690 22.71 -1.83 -29.32
C PRO A 690 23.13 -0.66 -30.22
N SER A 691 22.48 0.49 -30.06
CA SER A 691 22.88 1.74 -30.72
C SER A 691 24.27 2.17 -30.24
N GLN A 692 25.11 2.60 -31.18
CA GLN A 692 26.48 3.03 -30.91
C GLN A 692 26.51 4.21 -29.92
N SER A 693 27.58 4.29 -29.11
CA SER A 693 27.72 5.26 -28.03
C SER A 693 27.78 6.72 -28.54
N MET A 694 26.63 7.40 -28.53
CA MET A 694 26.55 8.85 -28.69
C MET A 694 27.02 9.54 -27.40
N GLY A 695 28.34 9.78 -27.31
CA GLY A 695 28.94 10.54 -26.21
C GLY A 695 28.40 11.98 -26.14
N PRO A 696 28.26 12.59 -24.94
CA PRO A 696 27.74 13.95 -24.81
C PRO A 696 28.64 15.00 -25.47
N LYS A 697 28.15 15.66 -26.52
CA LYS A 697 28.85 16.79 -27.15
C LYS A 697 28.63 18.08 -26.36
N HIS A 698 29.54 18.42 -25.45
CA HIS A 698 29.70 19.81 -24.99
C HIS A 698 31.17 20.20 -24.76
N SER A 699 31.57 21.29 -25.43
CA SER A 699 32.70 22.20 -25.15
C SER A 699 33.93 21.68 -24.39
N ARG A 700 35.08 21.63 -25.07
CA ARG A 700 36.41 21.69 -24.43
C ARG A 700 36.56 23.00 -23.64
N SER A 701 36.98 22.90 -22.39
CA SER A 701 37.88 23.83 -21.73
C SER A 701 38.90 22.99 -20.94
N GLU A 702 40.07 23.54 -20.64
CA GLU A 702 41.28 22.73 -20.42
C GLU A 702 41.70 22.63 -18.94
N MET A 703 42.65 21.72 -18.67
CA MET A 703 43.28 21.42 -17.37
C MET A 703 42.36 20.63 -16.40
N TYR A 704 42.84 19.63 -15.63
CA TYR A 704 44.22 19.23 -15.28
C TYR A 704 44.34 17.69 -15.38
N ASP A 705 45.52 17.17 -15.70
CA ASP A 705 45.77 15.73 -15.81
C ASP A 705 46.16 15.11 -14.45
N THR A 706 45.38 14.14 -13.98
CA THR A 706 45.75 13.20 -12.90
C THR A 706 45.12 11.84 -13.19
N GLY A 707 45.90 10.91 -13.75
CA GLY A 707 45.41 9.57 -14.11
C GLY A 707 45.12 8.65 -12.91
N GLY A 708 44.05 7.86 -13.01
CA GLY A 708 43.72 6.82 -12.03
C GLY A 708 42.38 6.12 -12.27
N TRP A 709 42.44 4.89 -12.79
CA TRP A 709 41.40 3.84 -12.69
C TRP A 709 40.01 4.12 -13.29
N GLU A 710 39.85 3.86 -14.59
CA GLU A 710 38.53 3.54 -15.16
C GLU A 710 38.06 2.14 -14.73
N GLU A 711 37.34 2.03 -13.61
CA GLU A 711 36.57 0.82 -13.33
C GLU A 711 35.30 0.77 -14.20
N LYS A 712 35.11 -0.33 -14.93
CA LYS A 712 33.88 -0.55 -15.72
C LYS A 712 32.70 -0.81 -14.76
N PRO A 713 31.68 0.06 -14.69
CA PRO A 713 30.66 0.01 -13.63
C PRO A 713 29.91 -1.33 -13.57
N ASN A 714 29.73 -1.98 -14.73
CA ASN A 714 28.96 -3.23 -14.83
C ASN A 714 29.77 -4.48 -14.41
N SER A 715 31.03 -4.36 -13.99
CA SER A 715 31.87 -5.51 -13.60
C SER A 715 31.30 -6.26 -12.39
N PHE A 716 31.03 -5.54 -11.29
CA PHE A 716 30.62 -6.11 -10.01
C PHE A 716 29.23 -6.77 -10.06
N LEU A 717 28.23 -6.09 -10.63
CA LEU A 717 26.88 -6.64 -10.79
C LEU A 717 26.87 -7.91 -11.63
N ASN A 718 27.53 -7.90 -12.80
CA ASN A 718 27.60 -9.11 -13.63
C ASN A 718 28.35 -10.25 -12.92
N ALA A 719 29.41 -9.94 -12.18
CA ALA A 719 30.13 -10.94 -11.38
C ALA A 719 29.30 -11.52 -10.23
N LEU A 720 28.25 -10.83 -9.73
CA LEU A 720 27.28 -11.34 -8.77
C LEU A 720 26.14 -12.12 -9.45
N PHE A 721 25.49 -11.53 -10.45
CA PHE A 721 24.29 -12.08 -11.10
C PHE A 721 24.58 -13.35 -11.92
N TRP A 722 25.67 -13.37 -12.68
CA TRP A 722 26.08 -14.53 -13.50
C TRP A 722 27.00 -15.51 -12.73
N SER A 723 27.18 -15.30 -11.43
CA SER A 723 28.19 -15.98 -10.58
C SER A 723 28.16 -17.52 -10.66
N MET A 724 26.98 -18.13 -10.80
CA MET A 724 26.83 -19.59 -10.81
C MET A 724 27.21 -20.25 -12.14
N SER A 725 27.37 -19.48 -13.23
CA SER A 725 27.67 -19.99 -14.58
C SER A 725 29.02 -20.72 -14.71
N LEU A 726 29.86 -20.70 -13.67
CA LEU A 726 31.18 -21.32 -13.63
C LEU A 726 31.28 -22.61 -12.78
N LYS A 727 30.16 -23.13 -12.27
CA LYS A 727 30.13 -24.36 -11.44
C LYS A 727 29.47 -25.57 -12.08
N GLU A 728 28.82 -25.44 -13.23
CA GLU A 728 28.19 -26.58 -13.91
C GLU A 728 29.09 -27.14 -15.03
N ASN A 729 29.33 -28.45 -14.94
CA ASN A 729 29.84 -29.37 -15.96
C ASN A 729 30.71 -28.79 -17.10
N LYS A 730 32.03 -28.99 -17.02
CA LYS A 730 32.86 -29.17 -18.22
C LYS A 730 32.52 -30.52 -18.87
N PRO A 731 32.01 -30.58 -20.11
CA PRO A 731 32.07 -31.81 -20.89
C PRO A 731 33.52 -32.04 -21.34
N SER A 732 34.00 -33.27 -21.32
CA SER A 732 35.30 -33.62 -21.87
C SER A 732 35.25 -33.62 -23.40
N SER A 733 35.58 -32.47 -24.01
CA SER A 733 35.56 -32.32 -25.47
C SER A 733 36.74 -33.02 -26.15
N SER A 734 36.47 -34.08 -26.91
CA SER A 734 37.37 -34.57 -27.95
C SER A 734 36.58 -35.02 -29.18
N HIS A 735 37.14 -34.73 -30.36
CA HIS A 735 36.62 -35.05 -31.70
C HIS A 735 35.23 -34.53 -32.08
N ALA A 736 35.25 -33.40 -32.80
CA ALA A 736 34.12 -33.00 -33.65
C ALA A 736 34.06 -33.85 -34.92
N ASN A 737 32.86 -34.06 -35.45
CA ASN A 737 32.66 -33.92 -36.90
C ASN A 737 31.23 -33.50 -37.26
N ARG A 738 31.07 -32.94 -38.46
CA ARG A 738 29.78 -32.63 -39.08
C ARG A 738 29.18 -33.92 -39.66
N TYR A 739 27.87 -33.95 -39.94
CA TYR A 739 27.36 -34.23 -41.31
C TYR A 739 25.88 -33.83 -41.46
N ARG A 740 25.36 -33.92 -42.69
CA ARG A 740 24.02 -33.52 -43.13
C ARG A 740 23.01 -34.68 -43.09
N GLN A 741 21.75 -34.34 -43.38
CA GLN A 741 20.69 -35.22 -43.87
C GLN A 741 21.21 -36.34 -44.80
N HIS A 742 20.72 -37.58 -44.64
CA HIS A 742 19.65 -38.15 -45.48
C HIS A 742 19.28 -39.60 -45.06
N ASP A 743 17.98 -39.88 -45.08
CA ASP A 743 17.31 -41.10 -45.58
C ASP A 743 17.60 -42.55 -45.13
N PHE A 744 16.47 -43.25 -44.94
CA PHE A 744 16.13 -44.66 -45.25
C PHE A 744 16.87 -45.87 -44.60
N ASN A 745 16.11 -46.52 -43.73
CA ASN A 745 15.84 -47.98 -43.66
C ASN A 745 16.88 -49.00 -43.13
N ALA A 746 16.30 -50.18 -42.81
CA ALA A 746 16.90 -51.49 -42.52
C ALA A 746 17.54 -51.73 -41.13
N ALA A 747 16.91 -52.66 -40.41
CA ALA A 747 17.52 -53.55 -39.40
C ALA A 747 18.07 -54.81 -40.15
N PRO A 748 18.59 -55.89 -39.50
CA PRO A 748 18.68 -56.20 -38.06
C PRO A 748 20.03 -56.83 -37.63
N THR A 749 20.03 -57.61 -36.51
CA THR A 749 20.97 -58.73 -36.19
C THR A 749 22.45 -58.41 -35.93
N GLU A 750 23.21 -59.14 -35.10
CA GLU A 750 22.90 -60.05 -33.96
C GLU A 750 24.20 -60.26 -33.14
N ALA A 751 24.09 -60.91 -31.97
CA ALA A 751 25.19 -61.59 -31.25
C ALA A 751 26.37 -60.74 -30.72
N ALA A 752 27.25 -61.22 -29.82
CA ALA A 752 27.08 -62.10 -28.65
C ALA A 752 28.39 -62.06 -27.82
N SER A 753 28.36 -62.55 -26.57
CA SER A 753 29.51 -63.01 -25.76
C SER A 753 30.62 -61.98 -25.38
N SER A 754 31.34 -62.11 -24.25
CA SER A 754 31.10 -62.90 -23.03
C SER A 754 31.99 -62.46 -21.85
N MET A 755 31.38 -62.38 -20.66
CA MET A 755 31.85 -62.92 -19.37
C MET A 755 33.13 -62.39 -18.65
N HIS A 756 33.05 -62.54 -17.32
CA HIS A 756 34.12 -62.61 -16.31
C HIS A 756 34.75 -61.27 -15.84
N ARG A 757 34.68 -60.94 -14.53
CA ARG A 757 35.30 -61.51 -13.30
C ARG A 757 36.73 -60.95 -13.08
N GLU A 758 37.20 -60.63 -11.86
CA GLU A 758 36.59 -60.75 -10.52
C GLU A 758 37.02 -59.57 -9.61
N GLN A 759 37.10 -59.76 -8.29
CA GLN A 759 37.11 -58.70 -7.28
C GLN A 759 38.52 -58.25 -6.81
N ASN A 760 38.51 -57.15 -6.05
CA ASN A 760 39.18 -56.97 -4.74
C ASN A 760 40.53 -56.19 -4.61
N ASN A 761 40.38 -54.98 -4.04
CA ASN A 761 41.03 -54.50 -2.80
C ASN A 761 42.49 -53.92 -2.75
N LYS A 762 42.57 -52.72 -2.15
CA LYS A 762 43.55 -52.26 -1.12
C LYS A 762 44.93 -51.61 -1.47
N GLN A 763 45.12 -50.46 -0.78
CA GLN A 763 46.35 -49.94 -0.10
C GLN A 763 47.30 -48.87 -0.72
N ARG A 764 47.30 -47.69 -0.05
CA ARG A 764 48.45 -46.94 0.55
C ARG A 764 49.53 -46.23 -0.30
N LYS A 765 49.49 -44.88 -0.23
CA LYS A 765 50.60 -43.94 0.18
C LYS A 765 51.87 -43.87 -0.76
N PRO A 766 52.93 -43.07 -0.45
CA PRO A 766 52.96 -41.59 -0.37
C PRO A 766 54.27 -40.91 -0.95
N LYS A 767 54.42 -39.58 -0.76
CA LYS A 767 55.70 -38.77 -0.79
C LYS A 767 56.36 -38.56 -2.18
N SER A 768 57.21 -37.56 -2.48
CA SER A 768 57.63 -36.24 -1.87
C SER A 768 58.49 -35.47 -2.95
N ALA A 769 59.25 -34.37 -2.79
CA ALA A 769 59.77 -33.56 -1.66
C ALA A 769 60.34 -32.18 -2.14
N ASN A 770 60.71 -31.29 -1.20
CA ASN A 770 61.78 -30.25 -1.26
C ASN A 770 61.58 -29.01 -2.20
N ASN A 771 62.16 -27.80 -1.95
CA ASN A 771 63.05 -27.31 -0.87
C ASN A 771 63.05 -25.76 -0.67
N ALA A 772 63.44 -25.30 0.55
CA ALA A 772 64.01 -23.98 0.94
C ALA A 772 63.15 -22.68 0.76
N ASP A 773 63.35 -21.55 1.48
CA ASP A 773 64.33 -21.18 2.54
C ASP A 773 63.73 -20.27 3.67
N SER A 774 64.58 -19.84 4.62
CA SER A 774 64.44 -19.05 5.86
C SER A 774 63.74 -17.66 5.83
N GLY A 775 63.31 -17.06 6.96
CA GLY A 775 63.19 -17.57 8.35
C GLY A 775 63.08 -16.50 9.48
N LYS A 776 62.71 -16.93 10.71
CA LYS A 776 62.72 -16.23 12.04
C LYS A 776 61.84 -14.95 12.17
N ARG A 777 60.94 -14.82 13.14
CA ARG A 777 61.22 -14.78 14.61
C ARG A 777 60.03 -15.33 15.46
N ARG A 778 60.14 -15.28 16.80
CA ARG A 778 59.21 -15.89 17.80
C ARG A 778 58.48 -14.81 18.62
N GLU A 779 57.26 -15.10 19.09
CA GLU A 779 56.88 -15.34 20.51
C GLU A 779 55.43 -15.89 20.58
N LYS A 780 55.11 -16.92 21.42
CA LYS A 780 54.60 -16.88 22.82
C LYS A 780 53.30 -16.05 23.00
N MET A 781 52.26 -16.48 23.74
CA MET A 781 52.12 -17.64 24.65
C MET A 781 50.65 -18.14 24.77
N LEU A 782 50.41 -19.10 25.69
CA LEU A 782 49.14 -19.75 26.08
C LEU A 782 48.00 -18.75 26.48
N VAL A 783 46.70 -19.09 26.65
CA VAL A 783 46.08 -20.34 27.16
C VAL A 783 44.66 -20.62 26.59
N ASN A 784 44.30 -21.91 26.55
CA ASN A 784 42.97 -22.56 26.53
C ASN A 784 41.99 -22.06 27.65
N HIS A 785 40.68 -22.38 27.73
CA HIS A 785 39.70 -23.09 26.87
C HIS A 785 38.24 -22.72 27.27
N THR A 786 37.28 -23.22 26.48
CA THR A 786 35.83 -23.45 26.71
C THR A 786 35.23 -23.34 28.13
N TYR A 787 33.98 -22.87 28.20
CA TYR A 787 32.80 -23.69 28.58
C TYR A 787 31.53 -23.11 27.91
N GLY A 788 30.39 -23.79 27.97
CA GLY A 788 29.18 -23.34 27.26
C GLY A 788 27.85 -23.78 27.89
N ILE A 789 26.77 -23.19 27.37
CA ILE A 789 25.35 -23.61 27.36
C ILE A 789 24.74 -24.11 28.69
N HIS A 790 23.74 -23.39 29.20
CA HIS A 790 22.50 -24.04 29.68
C HIS A 790 21.29 -23.10 29.72
N GLN A 791 20.11 -23.65 29.42
CA GLN A 791 18.79 -23.08 29.75
C GLN A 791 18.34 -23.57 31.15
N PRO A 792 17.39 -22.86 31.79
CA PRO A 792 16.52 -23.44 32.82
C PRO A 792 15.01 -23.36 32.46
N GLN A 793 14.25 -24.34 32.95
CA GLN A 793 12.79 -24.28 33.13
C GLN A 793 12.45 -24.47 34.64
N ALA A 794 11.18 -24.27 35.00
CA ALA A 794 10.75 -24.11 36.40
C ALA A 794 10.38 -25.41 37.13
N ALA A 795 10.50 -25.39 38.46
CA ALA A 795 9.70 -26.19 39.40
C ALA A 795 9.74 -25.54 40.81
N SER A 796 8.77 -25.85 41.67
CA SER A 796 8.65 -25.33 43.05
C SER A 796 8.76 -26.44 44.09
N THR A 797 9.14 -26.10 45.32
CA THR A 797 8.89 -26.89 46.55
C THR A 797 9.07 -26.01 47.79
N ALA A 798 8.49 -26.40 48.93
CA ALA A 798 8.52 -25.64 50.18
C ALA A 798 8.59 -26.56 51.41
N ASN A 799 9.11 -26.06 52.55
CA ASN A 799 8.96 -26.73 53.85
C ASN A 799 9.34 -25.85 55.07
N GLN A 800 8.45 -25.80 56.08
CA GLN A 800 8.73 -25.78 57.54
C GLN A 800 9.49 -24.57 58.19
N SER A 801 9.25 -24.17 59.46
CA SER A 801 8.30 -24.61 60.51
C SER A 801 8.14 -23.58 61.67
N LYS A 802 7.14 -23.80 62.56
CA LYS A 802 7.00 -23.32 63.98
C LYS A 802 6.74 -21.81 64.21
N HIS A 803 6.10 -21.34 65.30
CA HIS A 803 5.50 -21.98 66.51
C HIS A 803 4.19 -21.27 66.98
N LYS A 804 3.45 -21.89 67.91
CA LYS A 804 2.21 -21.42 68.62
C LYS A 804 2.48 -20.31 69.67
N PRO A 805 1.46 -19.71 70.35
CA PRO A 805 -0.01 -19.94 70.34
C PRO A 805 -0.80 -18.76 69.71
N ALA A 806 -2.11 -18.49 69.87
CA ALA A 806 -3.27 -19.00 70.65
C ALA A 806 -4.59 -18.75 69.82
N ASN A 807 -5.86 -18.88 70.26
CA ASN A 807 -6.50 -19.34 71.51
C ASN A 807 -7.94 -19.92 71.24
N SER A 808 -8.73 -20.15 72.30
CA SER A 808 -10.20 -20.38 72.34
C SER A 808 -11.04 -19.16 71.87
N SER A 809 -12.33 -19.23 71.46
CA SER A 809 -13.35 -20.28 71.19
C SER A 809 -14.63 -19.58 70.66
N GLY A 810 -15.63 -20.18 69.98
CA GLY A 810 -15.91 -21.56 69.54
C GLY A 810 -17.42 -21.68 69.16
N LEU A 811 -17.85 -22.84 68.63
CA LEU A 811 -19.24 -23.21 68.23
C LEU A 811 -19.83 -22.44 67.00
N GLY A 812 -20.60 -23.05 66.08
CA GLY A 812 -20.75 -24.49 65.76
C GLY A 812 -22.09 -24.87 65.09
N ASN A 813 -22.03 -25.63 63.96
CA ASN A 813 -23.13 -26.37 63.29
C ASN A 813 -24.27 -25.52 62.63
N LYS A 814 -25.07 -25.97 61.64
CA LYS A 814 -25.02 -27.07 60.62
C LYS A 814 -26.23 -26.91 59.64
N LYS A 815 -26.04 -27.19 58.34
CA LYS A 815 -27.02 -27.85 57.39
C LYS A 815 -28.39 -27.12 57.15
N GLU A 816 -29.23 -27.40 56.14
CA GLU A 816 -29.14 -28.18 54.88
C GLU A 816 -30.16 -27.70 53.80
N ASN A 817 -29.78 -27.79 52.52
CA ASN A 817 -30.53 -28.09 51.28
C ASN A 817 -32.05 -27.76 51.08
N MET A 818 -32.35 -26.92 50.06
CA MET A 818 -33.21 -27.18 48.84
C MET A 818 -34.72 -27.59 48.97
N PRO A 819 -35.55 -27.62 47.88
CA PRO A 819 -35.58 -26.89 46.58
C PRO A 819 -37.01 -26.36 46.15
N SER A 820 -37.14 -25.83 44.91
CA SER A 820 -38.38 -25.79 44.06
C SER A 820 -39.55 -24.86 44.49
N ASP A 821 -40.54 -24.47 43.66
CA ASP A 821 -40.90 -24.83 42.26
C ASP A 821 -41.78 -23.75 41.52
N GLN A 822 -42.03 -23.96 40.21
CA GLN A 822 -43.21 -23.53 39.40
C GLN A 822 -43.47 -22.05 38.99
N SER A 823 -44.41 -21.88 38.04
CA SER A 823 -44.64 -20.68 37.20
C SER A 823 -46.13 -20.45 36.85
N TYR A 824 -46.57 -19.19 36.65
CA TYR A 824 -47.87 -18.87 35.99
C TYR A 824 -48.01 -17.39 35.50
N GLY A 825 -48.42 -17.21 34.23
CA GLY A 825 -49.56 -16.39 33.80
C GLY A 825 -49.63 -14.84 33.88
N ASN A 826 -49.91 -14.23 32.71
CA ASN A 826 -50.93 -13.18 32.42
C ASN A 826 -50.76 -11.65 32.69
N GLN A 827 -50.90 -10.91 31.57
CA GLN A 827 -51.81 -9.76 31.31
C GLN A 827 -51.51 -8.30 31.76
N GLN A 828 -52.25 -7.38 31.11
CA GLN A 828 -52.07 -5.92 30.98
C GLN A 828 -52.58 -5.09 32.18
N PRO A 829 -52.28 -3.77 32.21
CA PRO A 829 -53.28 -2.74 31.83
C PRO A 829 -52.82 -1.91 30.58
N ASN A 830 -53.65 -1.33 29.71
CA ASN A 830 -54.71 -0.28 29.87
C ASN A 830 -54.18 1.05 30.46
N THR A 831 -54.49 2.26 29.94
CA THR A 831 -55.55 2.71 29.00
C THR A 831 -55.17 4.04 28.30
N ALA A 832 -55.90 4.46 27.24
CA ALA A 832 -55.74 5.76 26.54
C ALA A 832 -56.63 6.89 27.10
N PRO A 833 -56.48 8.16 26.64
CA PRO A 833 -57.32 8.74 25.56
C PRO A 833 -56.48 9.31 24.38
N ARG A 834 -56.92 9.36 23.10
CA ARG A 834 -57.95 10.22 22.43
C ARG A 834 -57.64 11.74 22.49
N GLU A 835 -57.84 12.61 21.50
CA GLU A 835 -58.21 12.62 20.04
C GLU A 835 -58.02 14.11 19.56
N ALA A 836 -57.89 14.55 18.30
CA ALA A 836 -57.60 13.95 16.98
C ALA A 836 -57.31 15.07 15.91
N ALA A 837 -57.03 14.65 14.66
CA ALA A 837 -57.18 15.40 13.39
C ALA A 837 -56.15 16.47 12.94
N ALA A 838 -55.95 16.51 11.61
CA ALA A 838 -54.96 17.24 10.82
C ALA A 838 -55.17 18.77 10.68
N SER A 839 -54.14 19.49 10.17
CA SER A 839 -54.26 20.27 8.91
C SER A 839 -53.01 21.09 8.48
N ILE A 840 -52.77 21.05 7.16
CA ILE A 840 -52.47 22.15 6.21
C ILE A 840 -51.34 23.19 6.48
N ALA A 841 -50.56 23.38 5.40
CA ALA A 841 -49.59 24.43 5.04
C ALA A 841 -49.53 25.77 5.81
N LYS A 842 -48.30 26.33 5.87
CA LYS A 842 -48.04 27.75 6.14
C LYS A 842 -47.39 28.45 4.93
N HIS A 843 -48.13 29.36 4.32
CA HIS A 843 -47.56 30.36 3.41
C HIS A 843 -46.80 31.44 4.19
N GLN A 844 -45.67 31.91 3.67
CA GLN A 844 -44.97 33.11 4.16
C GLN A 844 -45.54 34.38 3.51
N SER A 845 -45.50 35.52 4.21
CA SER A 845 -45.92 36.82 3.67
C SER A 845 -45.00 38.00 4.05
N SER A 846 -43.97 38.19 3.22
CA SER A 846 -43.59 39.46 2.59
C SER A 846 -43.88 40.81 3.28
N LYS A 847 -42.82 41.55 3.61
CA LYS A 847 -42.62 43.02 3.33
C LYS A 847 -41.13 43.36 3.53
N LYS A 848 -40.31 43.88 2.60
CA LYS A 848 -40.43 44.71 1.37
C LYS A 848 -40.46 46.22 1.62
N ILE A 849 -39.41 46.95 1.18
CA ILE A 849 -39.28 48.38 0.75
C ILE A 849 -37.76 48.71 0.71
N LYS A 850 -37.14 48.90 -0.47
CA LYS A 850 -36.82 50.18 -1.18
C LYS A 850 -35.74 51.06 -0.50
N SER A 851 -34.91 51.87 -1.18
CA SER A 851 -34.38 51.88 -2.58
C SER A 851 -33.53 53.16 -2.81
N ARG A 852 -32.30 53.07 -3.34
CA ARG A 852 -31.69 54.06 -4.28
C ARG A 852 -30.24 53.71 -4.66
N ALA A 853 -29.90 53.96 -5.93
CA ALA A 853 -28.56 54.33 -6.39
C ALA A 853 -28.59 55.86 -6.73
N PRO A 854 -27.50 56.55 -7.14
CA PRO A 854 -26.82 56.26 -8.43
C PRO A 854 -25.30 56.55 -8.52
N ASN A 855 -24.75 56.31 -9.73
CA ASN A 855 -23.56 56.93 -10.35
C ASN A 855 -22.13 56.58 -9.88
N ASN A 856 -21.37 55.99 -10.83
CA ASN A 856 -20.09 56.45 -11.44
C ASN A 856 -18.88 56.80 -10.53
N SER A 857 -17.63 56.47 -10.88
CA SER A 857 -17.08 56.07 -12.20
C SER A 857 -15.76 55.26 -12.17
N ASP A 858 -15.57 54.49 -13.25
CA ASP A 858 -14.33 54.28 -14.03
C ASP A 858 -13.32 53.14 -13.73
N SER A 859 -12.83 52.58 -14.85
CA SER A 859 -11.61 51.78 -15.08
C SER A 859 -11.46 50.39 -14.40
N GLY A 860 -10.79 49.44 -15.08
CA GLY A 860 -10.20 48.29 -14.36
C GLY A 860 -9.93 46.96 -15.08
N LYS A 861 -10.62 46.62 -16.20
CA LYS A 861 -10.48 45.35 -16.96
C LYS A 861 -10.77 44.02 -16.21
N LYS A 862 -11.94 43.44 -16.50
CA LYS A 862 -12.23 42.00 -16.32
C LYS A 862 -11.49 41.13 -17.36
N LYS A 863 -11.34 39.83 -17.06
CA LYS A 863 -11.88 38.76 -17.92
C LYS A 863 -12.34 37.60 -17.03
N ASP A 864 -13.57 37.16 -17.21
CA ASP A 864 -14.26 36.26 -16.27
C ASP A 864 -14.19 34.77 -16.66
N MET A 865 -14.40 33.90 -15.68
CA MET A 865 -14.78 32.50 -15.90
C MET A 865 -16.14 32.39 -16.61
N TYR A 866 -16.30 31.37 -17.45
CA TYR A 866 -17.62 30.98 -17.98
C TYR A 866 -18.26 29.90 -17.10
N VAL A 867 -19.58 29.95 -16.94
CA VAL A 867 -20.39 28.97 -16.18
C VAL A 867 -21.57 28.56 -17.06
N PRO A 868 -21.86 27.27 -17.25
CA PRO A 868 -23.01 26.84 -18.05
C PRO A 868 -24.34 27.28 -17.45
N LYS A 869 -25.28 27.69 -18.30
CA LYS A 869 -26.69 27.85 -17.93
C LYS A 869 -27.48 26.59 -18.30
N ILE A 870 -28.44 26.26 -17.45
CA ILE A 870 -29.59 25.44 -17.82
C ILE A 870 -30.67 26.40 -18.34
N ASP A 871 -31.38 26.02 -19.42
CA ASP A 871 -32.58 26.74 -19.91
C ASP A 871 -33.75 25.75 -20.08
N LEU A 872 -35.00 26.23 -20.02
CA LEU A 872 -36.14 25.37 -19.66
C LEU A 872 -37.51 25.91 -20.11
N HIS A 873 -38.01 25.51 -21.29
CA HIS A 873 -39.38 25.73 -21.80
C HIS A 873 -39.59 24.90 -23.11
N LYS A 874 -40.79 24.47 -23.57
CA LYS A 874 -42.20 24.65 -23.13
C LYS A 874 -43.15 23.66 -23.85
N ARG A 875 -44.25 23.22 -23.19
CA ARG A 875 -45.51 22.65 -23.79
C ARG A 875 -45.33 21.32 -24.56
N GLN A 876 -46.33 20.53 -24.96
CA GLN A 876 -47.75 20.19 -24.66
C GLN A 876 -47.95 18.79 -25.35
N ARG A 877 -48.81 17.82 -25.00
CA ARG A 877 -50.21 17.83 -24.54
C ARG A 877 -50.67 16.37 -24.19
N GLU A 878 -51.99 16.11 -24.24
CA GLU A 878 -52.73 14.83 -24.30
C GLU A 878 -51.98 13.62 -24.96
N ASP A 879 -52.25 12.33 -24.68
CA ASP A 879 -53.44 11.71 -24.06
C ASP A 879 -53.20 10.31 -23.39
N LYS A 880 -54.25 9.72 -22.79
CA LYS A 880 -54.29 8.36 -22.18
C LYS A 880 -54.85 7.31 -23.16
N PRO A 881 -54.48 6.01 -23.04
CA PRO A 881 -55.44 5.07 -22.44
C PRO A 881 -54.80 3.96 -21.57
N GLU A 882 -55.63 3.05 -21.06
CA GLU A 882 -55.30 2.04 -20.03
C GLU A 882 -55.51 0.61 -20.55
N HIS A 883 -54.77 -0.39 -20.04
CA HIS A 883 -55.22 -1.75 -19.61
C HIS A 883 -54.02 -2.45 -18.93
N LYS A 884 -54.10 -2.88 -17.67
CA LYS A 884 -54.74 -4.10 -17.10
C LYS A 884 -54.04 -5.42 -17.46
N GLY A 885 -53.49 -6.08 -16.43
CA GLY A 885 -53.06 -7.49 -16.47
C GLY A 885 -52.45 -7.90 -15.11
N ASN A 886 -53.07 -8.85 -14.42
CA ASN A 886 -52.51 -9.48 -13.21
C ASN A 886 -51.84 -10.80 -13.58
N ALA A 887 -50.67 -11.07 -13.01
CA ALA A 887 -50.18 -12.40 -12.65
C ALA A 887 -49.18 -12.23 -11.49
#